data_AF-A0A9P8PQV9-F1
#
_entry.id   AF-A0A9P8PQV9-F1
#
_cell.length_a   1.000
_cell.length_b   1.000
_cell.length_c   1.000
_cell.angle_alpha   90.00
_cell.angle_beta   90.00
_cell.angle_gamma   90.00
#
_symmetry.space_group_name_H-M   'P 1'
#
loop_
_entity.id
_entity.type
_entity.pdbx_description
1 polymer ?
#
loop_
_entity_poly.entity_id
_entity_poly.type
_entity_poly.pdbx_seq_one_letter_code
_entity_poly.pdbx_strand_id
1 'polypeptide(L)'
;MIKTLGTKDNIVDELTNIRLSIIGDDELKYNLLSNTEILDKLTDIIEDNNDFDSLKNSLIIINSLSYLKDFNPSLRIIYGLFNLIEDPFEFDDDEELVKLSLMTLNKLDLKKKIEKLPFPEFEFRDFLSTDSEDDELILHTIKHLIKFHSNDKQIIELIDSYQVLYQHALEFNPPYSNELFYLMDCILINKSLISSLYDDFHLLISWIKIGIKRHKNLVLISNYLNYWIQFQKNNDQDQDDLLQFELNFIKFEILPILLNQKNGIFHNSKAKINPIALIEKISLNFPILNSYLINLNLIEKFLTYLKQNKINKSQPSSNIYNIFFIFSSIASNDEINRNLIISNNDIVLQNIDNILTYYWNVKTQNNQNQIPKSLIQSVISSLYLLRSLSRSISNLRKHLIDLKTPEILIELIKPNSKEPFNISSITLSIISNLILEFSPLRQKFLNLNLIPIIKENLLENFDHQVTLNSLWIVRHLIFNETLAHKEDIVINKLTLPLLFKYLDNDIDITLQEQCFNIFRNFTSSCYESQIYKIFQSYQDFKNYISPRDDNKILFIDTLTLKLSQNFGIQTNESIVYIFGHILKINETLRNEIVGNPPLLKLIYNFLENQSTTDDLKIACVWFIINLTWFDKINNQDNGQGHEEIEESDSSDNTNTARLKYNLRVQKLNDLGFKNVLNKLLNDGSINIDLKERVKTALANLG
;
A
#
# COMPACT_ATOMS: atom_id res chain seq x y z
N MET A 1 -8.27 -53.09 31.43
CA MET A 1 -6.92 -53.61 31.76
C MET A 1 -6.11 -52.67 32.62
N ILE A 2 -6.51 -51.39 32.77
CA ILE A 2 -5.90 -50.46 33.73
C ILE A 2 -6.86 -50.33 34.92
N LYS A 3 -6.56 -51.04 36.01
CA LYS A 3 -7.19 -50.74 37.31
C LYS A 3 -6.47 -49.52 37.89
N THR A 4 -7.19 -48.73 38.67
CA THR A 4 -6.72 -47.55 39.42
C THR A 4 -5.25 -47.66 39.81
N LEU A 5 -4.42 -46.68 39.43
CA LEU A 5 -2.99 -46.66 39.78
C LEU A 5 -2.82 -46.90 41.29
N GLY A 6 -1.91 -47.81 41.67
CA GLY A 6 -1.69 -48.33 43.02
C GLY A 6 -0.97 -47.37 43.98
N THR A 7 -0.52 -47.89 45.13
CA THR A 7 0.29 -47.15 46.12
C THR A 7 1.62 -46.67 45.55
N LYS A 8 2.26 -45.65 46.16
CA LYS A 8 3.52 -45.02 45.69
C LYS A 8 4.56 -46.02 45.15
N ASP A 9 4.80 -47.13 45.84
CA ASP A 9 5.84 -48.11 45.44
C ASP A 9 5.52 -48.91 44.16
N ASN A 10 4.28 -48.86 43.63
CA ASN A 10 3.85 -49.60 42.44
C ASN A 10 3.59 -48.70 41.22
N ILE A 11 3.69 -47.38 41.39
CA ILE A 11 3.24 -46.42 40.37
C ILE A 11 4.19 -46.36 39.17
N VAL A 12 5.51 -46.48 39.39
CA VAL A 12 6.51 -46.47 38.32
C VAL A 12 6.34 -47.66 37.37
N ASP A 13 6.11 -48.86 37.91
CA ASP A 13 5.88 -50.07 37.12
C ASP A 13 4.59 -49.97 36.32
N GLU A 14 3.52 -49.42 36.90
CA GLU A 14 2.25 -49.22 36.21
C GLU A 14 2.36 -48.18 35.10
N LEU A 15 3.02 -47.04 35.33
CA LEU A 15 3.29 -46.02 34.32
C LEU A 15 4.19 -46.56 33.21
N THR A 16 5.20 -47.36 33.55
CA THR A 16 6.07 -48.03 32.59
C THR A 16 5.26 -49.00 31.71
N ASN A 17 4.35 -49.76 32.30
CA ASN A 17 3.45 -50.66 31.56
C ASN A 17 2.49 -49.88 30.65
N ILE A 18 1.90 -48.78 31.13
CA ILE A 18 1.05 -47.89 30.32
C ILE A 18 1.87 -47.36 29.15
N ARG A 19 3.04 -46.77 29.43
CA ARG A 19 3.98 -46.23 28.43
C ARG A 19 4.28 -47.26 27.35
N LEU A 20 4.66 -48.47 27.72
CA LEU A 20 4.99 -49.54 26.77
C LEU A 20 3.77 -49.99 25.96
N SER A 21 2.58 -50.03 26.57
CA SER A 21 1.35 -50.48 25.91
C SER A 21 0.82 -49.51 24.85
N ILE A 22 1.06 -48.20 25.00
CA ILE A 22 0.52 -47.18 24.08
C ILE A 22 1.44 -46.84 22.90
N ILE A 23 2.65 -47.42 22.83
CA ILE A 23 3.59 -47.15 21.73
C ILE A 23 3.05 -47.76 20.44
N GLY A 24 2.63 -46.91 19.50
CA GLY A 24 2.14 -47.32 18.18
C GLY A 24 0.69 -47.80 18.13
N ASP A 25 -0.03 -47.77 19.26
CA ASP A 25 -1.44 -48.19 19.34
C ASP A 25 -2.35 -46.99 19.62
N ASP A 26 -2.97 -46.45 18.58
CA ASP A 26 -3.84 -45.27 18.71
C ASP A 26 -5.18 -45.61 19.42
N GLU A 27 -5.66 -46.85 19.35
CA GLU A 27 -6.90 -47.27 20.03
C GLU A 27 -6.70 -47.26 21.56
N LEU A 28 -5.58 -47.79 22.04
CA LEU A 28 -5.21 -47.72 23.45
C LEU A 28 -4.99 -46.29 23.92
N LYS A 29 -4.40 -45.41 23.09
CA LYS A 29 -4.29 -43.98 23.44
C LYS A 29 -5.65 -43.31 23.57
N TYR A 30 -6.60 -43.56 22.67
CA TYR A 30 -7.97 -43.02 22.76
C TYR A 30 -8.71 -43.54 24.00
N ASN A 31 -8.52 -44.81 24.34
CA ASN A 31 -9.05 -45.39 25.57
C ASN A 31 -8.43 -44.73 26.82
N LEU A 32 -7.12 -44.43 26.78
CA LEU A 32 -6.43 -43.71 27.86
C LEU A 32 -6.95 -42.27 28.00
N LEU A 33 -7.17 -41.57 26.87
CA LEU A 33 -7.75 -40.22 26.86
C LEU A 33 -9.16 -40.15 27.44
N SER A 34 -9.94 -41.23 27.26
CA SER A 34 -11.29 -41.32 27.81
C SER A 34 -11.30 -41.59 29.32
N ASN A 35 -10.15 -41.93 29.90
CA ASN A 35 -10.01 -42.22 31.32
C ASN A 35 -9.49 -41.00 32.09
N THR A 36 -10.42 -40.19 32.59
CA THR A 36 -10.12 -38.95 33.32
C THR A 36 -9.29 -39.20 34.58
N GLU A 37 -9.49 -40.33 35.27
CA GLU A 37 -8.76 -40.64 36.51
C GLU A 37 -7.25 -40.82 36.25
N ILE A 38 -6.88 -41.44 35.13
CA ILE A 38 -5.46 -41.59 34.76
C ILE A 38 -4.87 -40.24 34.37
N LEU A 39 -5.61 -39.43 33.61
CA LEU A 39 -5.15 -38.09 33.22
C LEU A 39 -4.96 -37.19 34.44
N ASP A 40 -5.88 -37.24 35.41
CA ASP A 40 -5.76 -36.48 36.66
C ASP A 40 -4.53 -36.96 37.46
N LYS A 41 -4.29 -38.26 37.55
CA LYS A 41 -3.08 -38.78 38.22
C LYS A 41 -1.77 -38.42 37.51
N LEU A 42 -1.75 -38.48 36.18
CA LEU A 42 -0.59 -38.00 35.39
C LEU A 42 -0.36 -36.51 35.65
N THR A 43 -1.44 -35.73 35.80
CA THR A 43 -1.37 -34.31 36.15
C THR A 43 -0.78 -34.11 37.54
N ASP A 44 -1.28 -34.85 38.54
CA ASP A 44 -0.80 -34.76 39.91
C ASP A 44 0.69 -35.13 40.01
N ILE A 45 1.15 -36.16 39.27
CA ILE A 45 2.57 -36.55 39.23
C ILE A 45 3.45 -35.44 38.62
N ILE A 46 2.95 -34.78 37.56
CA ILE A 46 3.64 -33.67 36.89
C ILE A 46 3.62 -32.38 37.73
N GLU A 47 2.68 -32.23 38.67
CA GLU A 47 2.65 -31.10 39.60
C GLU A 47 3.49 -31.35 40.86
N ASP A 48 3.49 -32.57 41.40
CA ASP A 48 4.14 -32.91 42.66
C ASP A 48 5.66 -33.11 42.55
N ASN A 49 6.20 -33.41 41.35
CA ASN A 49 7.64 -33.48 41.04
C ASN A 49 8.53 -34.22 42.08
N ASN A 50 8.03 -35.27 42.73
CA ASN A 50 8.76 -35.92 43.83
C ASN A 50 9.54 -37.19 43.42
N ASP A 51 9.32 -37.74 42.23
CA ASP A 51 9.92 -39.00 41.77
C ASP A 51 10.24 -38.96 40.27
N PHE A 52 11.53 -39.06 39.93
CA PHE A 52 12.04 -38.87 38.58
C PHE A 52 11.45 -39.87 37.58
N ASP A 53 11.40 -41.15 37.93
CA ASP A 53 10.93 -42.20 37.02
C ASP A 53 9.42 -42.10 36.77
N SER A 54 8.63 -41.78 37.79
CA SER A 54 7.19 -41.51 37.64
C SER A 54 6.95 -40.31 36.72
N LEU A 55 7.72 -39.24 36.93
CA LEU A 55 7.62 -38.02 36.15
C LEU A 55 8.01 -38.26 34.68
N LYS A 56 9.16 -38.89 34.44
CA LYS A 56 9.64 -39.26 33.10
C LYS A 56 8.62 -40.11 32.35
N ASN A 57 8.09 -41.15 32.98
CA ASN A 57 7.08 -42.00 32.36
C ASN A 57 5.78 -41.23 32.07
N SER A 58 5.37 -40.34 32.98
CA SER A 58 4.18 -39.49 32.80
C SER A 58 4.33 -38.54 31.62
N LEU A 59 5.49 -37.87 31.49
CA LEU A 59 5.80 -37.00 30.35
C LEU A 59 5.82 -37.76 29.03
N ILE A 60 6.39 -38.97 28.98
CA ILE A 60 6.40 -39.79 27.77
C ILE A 60 4.96 -40.17 27.38
N ILE A 61 4.11 -40.51 28.35
CA ILE A 61 2.70 -40.82 28.12
C ILE A 61 1.98 -39.60 27.55
N ILE A 62 2.09 -38.43 28.19
CA ILE A 62 1.45 -37.18 27.72
C ILE A 62 1.97 -36.79 26.33
N ASN A 63 3.28 -36.90 26.08
CA ASN A 63 3.88 -36.65 24.77
C ASN A 63 3.29 -37.60 23.72
N SER A 64 3.16 -38.89 24.03
CA SER A 64 2.56 -39.88 23.13
C SER A 64 1.08 -39.58 22.81
N LEU A 65 0.32 -39.14 23.82
CA LEU A 65 -1.07 -38.71 23.67
C LEU A 65 -1.19 -37.43 22.82
N SER A 66 -0.21 -36.54 22.86
CA SER A 66 -0.18 -35.30 22.05
C SER A 66 -0.12 -35.51 20.53
N TYR A 67 0.11 -36.75 20.08
CA TYR A 67 0.02 -37.10 18.65
C TYR A 67 -1.42 -37.33 18.18
N LEU A 68 -2.40 -37.46 19.08
CA LEU A 68 -3.81 -37.61 18.73
C LEU A 68 -4.44 -36.24 18.40
N LYS A 69 -5.29 -36.20 17.36
CA LYS A 69 -5.96 -34.97 16.91
C LYS A 69 -6.90 -34.36 17.95
N ASP A 70 -7.46 -35.19 18.82
CA ASP A 70 -8.49 -34.81 19.79
C ASP A 70 -7.91 -34.55 21.19
N PHE A 71 -6.58 -34.64 21.36
CA PHE A 71 -5.96 -34.37 22.65
C PHE A 71 -6.02 -32.88 22.99
N ASN A 72 -6.70 -32.55 24.07
CA ASN A 72 -6.74 -31.21 24.64
C ASN A 72 -6.38 -31.29 26.12
N PRO A 73 -5.10 -31.08 26.49
CA PRO A 73 -4.65 -31.22 27.87
C PRO A 73 -5.31 -30.19 28.78
N SER A 74 -5.49 -30.56 30.05
CA SER A 74 -5.96 -29.63 31.07
C SER A 74 -4.95 -28.48 31.25
N LEU A 75 -5.42 -27.32 31.70
CA LEU A 75 -4.53 -26.21 32.07
C LEU A 75 -3.51 -26.63 33.14
N ARG A 76 -3.87 -27.58 34.01
CA ARG A 76 -3.00 -28.14 35.04
C ARG A 76 -1.80 -28.88 34.47
N ILE A 77 -1.99 -29.77 33.49
CA ILE A 77 -0.88 -30.43 32.78
C ILE A 77 0.04 -29.39 32.14
N ILE A 78 -0.55 -28.34 31.55
CA ILE A 78 0.21 -27.26 30.92
C ILE A 78 1.05 -26.52 31.97
N TYR A 79 0.48 -26.18 33.13
CA TYR A 79 1.21 -25.52 34.24
C TYR A 79 2.28 -26.41 34.85
N GLY A 80 2.02 -27.69 35.10
CA GLY A 80 3.03 -28.60 35.63
C GLY A 80 4.20 -28.80 34.65
N LEU A 81 3.92 -28.89 33.34
CA LEU A 81 4.95 -28.87 32.30
C LEU A 81 5.80 -27.58 32.30
N PHE A 82 5.22 -26.44 32.68
CA PHE A 82 5.96 -25.19 32.83
C PHE A 82 6.83 -25.18 34.09
N ASN A 83 6.30 -25.61 35.23
CA ASN A 83 7.08 -25.65 36.48
C ASN A 83 8.33 -26.52 36.31
N LEU A 84 8.22 -27.63 35.58
CA LEU A 84 9.35 -28.49 35.22
C LEU A 84 10.39 -27.85 34.30
N ILE A 85 10.02 -26.80 33.56
CA ILE A 85 10.94 -26.03 32.72
C ILE A 85 11.50 -24.84 33.48
N GLU A 86 10.72 -24.25 34.39
CA GLU A 86 11.13 -23.09 35.19
C GLU A 86 12.11 -23.41 36.30
N ASP A 87 12.01 -24.60 36.91
CA ASP A 87 12.87 -25.05 38.02
C ASP A 87 13.27 -26.52 37.79
N PRO A 88 14.25 -26.80 36.92
CA PRO A 88 14.65 -28.17 36.62
C PRO A 88 15.46 -28.84 37.76
N PHE A 89 16.00 -28.08 38.72
CA PHE A 89 17.12 -28.51 39.61
C PHE A 89 16.73 -29.39 40.83
N GLU A 90 15.56 -30.01 40.86
CA GLU A 90 15.22 -30.96 41.93
C GLU A 90 15.75 -32.39 41.70
N PHE A 91 16.27 -32.72 40.51
CA PHE A 91 16.82 -34.05 40.21
C PHE A 91 18.27 -34.00 39.69
N ASP A 92 19.00 -35.13 39.76
CA ASP A 92 20.38 -35.22 39.27
C ASP A 92 20.46 -35.57 37.75
N ASP A 93 19.32 -35.84 37.08
CA ASP A 93 19.20 -36.34 35.69
C ASP A 93 18.25 -35.47 34.80
N ASP A 94 18.31 -34.15 34.96
CA ASP A 94 17.29 -33.18 34.51
C ASP A 94 17.10 -33.00 32.99
N GLU A 95 18.12 -33.31 32.19
CA GLU A 95 18.16 -32.96 30.77
C GLU A 95 17.08 -33.68 29.93
N GLU A 96 16.77 -34.93 30.27
CA GLU A 96 15.80 -35.73 29.54
C GLU A 96 14.36 -35.25 29.81
N LEU A 97 14.08 -34.82 31.04
CA LEU A 97 12.77 -34.29 31.46
C LEU A 97 12.47 -32.98 30.77
N VAL A 98 13.42 -32.03 30.75
CA VAL A 98 13.28 -30.74 30.06
C VAL A 98 13.01 -30.96 28.57
N LYS A 99 13.74 -31.87 27.92
CA LYS A 99 13.52 -32.23 26.51
C LYS A 99 12.13 -32.79 26.27
N LEU A 100 11.67 -33.72 27.10
CA LEU A 100 10.33 -34.31 27.01
C LEU A 100 9.22 -33.28 27.21
N SER A 101 9.36 -32.38 28.18
CA SER A 101 8.43 -31.28 28.45
C SER A 101 8.34 -30.31 27.26
N LEU A 102 9.49 -29.91 26.70
CA LEU A 102 9.54 -29.05 25.51
C LEU A 102 8.93 -29.74 24.28
N MET A 103 9.24 -31.02 24.03
CA MET A 103 8.64 -31.77 22.92
C MET A 103 7.12 -31.83 23.04
N THR A 104 6.62 -32.06 24.25
CA THR A 104 5.20 -32.14 24.57
C THR A 104 4.50 -30.79 24.32
N LEU A 105 5.02 -29.69 24.88
CA LEU A 105 4.45 -28.35 24.68
C LEU A 105 4.42 -27.93 23.20
N ASN A 106 5.36 -28.42 22.38
CA ASN A 106 5.54 -28.01 20.99
C ASN A 106 4.46 -28.64 20.12
N LYS A 107 4.08 -29.85 20.48
CA LYS A 107 3.00 -30.60 19.85
C LYS A 107 1.63 -30.06 20.18
N LEU A 108 1.47 -29.50 21.38
CA LEU A 108 0.21 -28.92 21.85
C LEU A 108 -0.13 -27.56 21.21
N ASP A 109 0.74 -27.00 20.35
CA ASP A 109 0.57 -25.70 19.66
C ASP A 109 0.17 -24.55 20.60
N LEU A 110 0.65 -24.59 21.85
CA LEU A 110 0.33 -23.61 22.90
C LEU A 110 1.06 -22.27 22.75
N LYS A 111 1.71 -22.03 21.61
CA LYS A 111 2.62 -20.91 21.35
C LYS A 111 2.02 -19.54 21.72
N LYS A 112 0.72 -19.33 21.49
CA LYS A 112 0.01 -18.09 21.83
C LYS A 112 -0.28 -17.88 23.33
N LYS A 113 -0.33 -18.95 24.12
CA LYS A 113 -0.50 -18.86 25.58
C LYS A 113 0.85 -18.69 26.27
N ILE A 114 1.91 -19.25 25.68
CA ILE A 114 3.31 -19.20 26.14
C ILE A 114 3.91 -17.79 26.03
N GLU A 115 3.61 -17.02 24.98
CA GLU A 115 4.16 -15.66 24.74
C GLU A 115 3.87 -14.62 25.86
N LYS A 116 3.12 -14.98 26.91
CA LYS A 116 2.75 -14.09 28.02
C LYS A 116 3.42 -14.43 29.36
N LEU A 117 4.18 -15.51 29.46
CA LEU A 117 4.83 -15.92 30.70
C LEU A 117 6.29 -15.42 30.73
N PRO A 118 6.81 -14.99 31.90
CA PRO A 118 8.19 -14.54 32.05
C PRO A 118 9.18 -15.71 31.90
N PHE A 119 10.36 -15.47 31.32
CA PHE A 119 11.44 -16.45 31.21
C PHE A 119 12.25 -16.49 32.51
N PRO A 120 12.63 -17.66 33.05
CA PRO A 120 13.43 -17.75 34.28
C PRO A 120 14.85 -17.19 34.03
N GLU A 121 15.17 -16.10 34.73
CA GLU A 121 16.31 -15.21 34.45
C GLU A 121 17.70 -15.76 34.84
N PHE A 122 17.78 -16.72 35.76
CA PHE A 122 19.01 -16.93 36.54
C PHE A 122 19.72 -18.27 36.34
N GLU A 123 19.02 -19.29 35.85
CA GLU A 123 19.49 -20.68 35.94
C GLU A 123 19.98 -21.29 34.61
N PHE A 124 19.54 -20.74 33.48
CA PHE A 124 19.92 -21.26 32.16
C PHE A 124 21.35 -20.91 31.73
N ARG A 125 21.90 -19.81 32.28
CA ARG A 125 23.29 -19.42 32.03
C ARG A 125 24.26 -20.41 32.67
N ASP A 126 23.88 -20.95 33.83
CA ASP A 126 24.67 -21.95 34.55
C ASP A 126 24.60 -23.31 33.84
N PHE A 127 23.42 -23.72 33.35
CA PHE A 127 23.21 -24.91 32.50
C PHE A 127 24.08 -24.96 31.22
N LEU A 128 24.38 -23.80 30.63
CA LEU A 128 25.26 -23.71 29.45
C LEU A 128 26.74 -23.57 29.80
N SER A 129 27.05 -23.32 31.07
CA SER A 129 28.42 -23.18 31.58
C SER A 129 28.95 -24.45 32.24
N THR A 130 28.08 -25.42 32.53
CA THR A 130 28.47 -26.74 33.03
C THR A 130 29.15 -27.54 31.93
N ASP A 131 30.35 -28.06 32.22
CA ASP A 131 31.07 -29.07 31.41
C ASP A 131 30.25 -30.36 31.35
N SER A 132 29.17 -30.37 30.58
CA SER A 132 28.40 -31.58 30.27
C SER A 132 29.10 -32.32 29.12
N GLU A 133 29.31 -33.63 29.29
CA GLU A 133 29.99 -34.46 28.28
C GLU A 133 29.11 -34.73 27.04
N ASP A 134 27.88 -34.23 26.97
CA ASP A 134 26.89 -34.57 25.94
C ASP A 134 26.42 -33.34 25.12
N ASP A 135 27.36 -32.79 24.33
CA ASP A 135 27.15 -31.65 23.42
C ASP A 135 25.91 -31.79 22.50
N GLU A 136 25.54 -33.02 22.12
CA GLU A 136 24.40 -33.29 21.24
C GLU A 136 23.05 -33.01 21.92
N LEU A 137 22.97 -33.26 23.23
CA LEU A 137 21.78 -33.09 24.05
C LEU A 137 21.53 -31.61 24.36
N ILE A 138 22.57 -30.87 24.77
CA ILE A 138 22.54 -29.41 24.93
C ILE A 138 22.06 -28.74 23.63
N LEU A 139 22.65 -29.14 22.49
CA LEU A 139 22.29 -28.59 21.18
C LEU A 139 20.82 -28.91 20.82
N HIS A 140 20.29 -30.06 21.23
CA HIS A 140 18.90 -30.42 21.02
C HIS A 140 17.93 -29.62 21.91
N THR A 141 18.30 -29.35 23.15
CA THR A 141 17.52 -28.55 24.10
C THR A 141 17.45 -27.08 23.66
N ILE A 142 18.59 -26.51 23.25
CA ILE A 142 18.66 -25.16 22.64
C ILE A 142 17.75 -25.06 21.40
N LYS A 143 17.73 -26.08 20.53
CA LYS A 143 16.85 -26.10 19.34
C LYS A 143 15.38 -25.94 19.69
N HIS A 144 14.92 -26.64 20.74
CA HIS A 144 13.52 -26.53 21.16
C HIS A 144 13.26 -25.19 21.81
N LEU A 145 14.15 -24.71 22.69
CA LEU A 145 14.00 -23.42 23.37
C LEU A 145 13.94 -22.23 22.40
N ILE A 146 14.84 -22.17 21.40
CA ILE A 146 14.82 -21.14 20.34
C ILE A 146 13.51 -21.18 19.55
N LYS A 147 12.92 -22.37 19.35
CA LYS A 147 11.64 -22.54 18.64
C LYS A 147 10.45 -21.98 19.45
N PHE A 148 10.56 -21.95 20.78
CA PHE A 148 9.53 -21.47 21.71
C PHE A 148 9.65 -19.98 22.06
N HIS A 149 10.84 -19.52 22.45
CA HIS A 149 11.05 -18.18 23.03
C HIS A 149 11.61 -17.17 22.03
N SER A 150 11.11 -17.18 20.80
CA SER A 150 11.69 -16.43 19.68
C SER A 150 11.55 -14.89 19.76
N ASN A 151 11.26 -14.31 20.91
CA ASN A 151 11.13 -12.86 21.10
C ASN A 151 11.85 -12.34 22.36
N ASP A 152 12.54 -13.21 23.11
CA ASP A 152 13.07 -12.83 24.42
C ASP A 152 14.43 -12.13 24.35
N LYS A 153 14.60 -11.08 25.18
CA LYS A 153 15.81 -10.24 25.22
C LYS A 153 17.03 -11.03 25.69
N GLN A 154 16.82 -12.07 26.49
CA GLN A 154 17.89 -12.86 27.11
C GLN A 154 18.54 -13.87 26.14
N ILE A 155 17.81 -14.33 25.12
CA ILE A 155 18.40 -15.15 24.04
C ILE A 155 19.40 -14.34 23.21
N ILE A 156 19.26 -13.02 23.16
CA ILE A 156 20.23 -12.11 22.51
C ILE A 156 21.54 -12.10 23.31
N GLU A 157 21.47 -11.91 24.64
CA GLU A 157 22.64 -11.93 25.52
C GLU A 157 23.36 -13.30 25.53
N LEU A 158 22.59 -14.40 25.38
CA LEU A 158 23.10 -15.75 25.20
C LEU A 158 23.87 -15.95 23.89
N ILE A 159 23.54 -15.19 22.86
CA ILE A 159 24.18 -15.29 21.54
C ILE A 159 25.41 -14.40 21.46
N ASP A 160 25.40 -13.26 22.17
CA ASP A 160 26.59 -12.42 22.37
C ASP A 160 27.70 -13.19 23.11
N SER A 161 27.36 -14.07 24.06
CA SER A 161 28.34 -14.96 24.70
C SER A 161 28.87 -16.06 23.76
N TYR A 162 28.05 -16.55 22.82
CA TYR A 162 28.49 -17.47 21.77
C TYR A 162 29.33 -16.79 20.66
N GLN A 163 29.20 -15.48 20.46
CA GLN A 163 30.06 -14.70 19.56
C GLN A 163 31.53 -14.74 20.01
N VAL A 164 31.77 -14.76 21.33
CA VAL A 164 33.10 -14.94 21.94
C VAL A 164 33.63 -16.35 21.72
N LEU A 165 32.80 -17.39 21.93
CA LEU A 165 33.14 -18.79 21.63
C LEU A 165 33.46 -19.02 20.14
N TYR A 166 32.78 -18.32 19.24
CA TYR A 166 33.02 -18.41 17.80
C TYR A 166 34.30 -17.70 17.37
N GLN A 167 34.64 -16.54 17.93
CA GLN A 167 35.96 -15.93 17.71
C GLN A 167 37.07 -16.88 18.17
N HIS A 168 36.87 -17.56 19.29
CA HIS A 168 37.75 -18.62 19.77
C HIS A 168 37.82 -19.83 18.79
N ALA A 169 36.69 -20.28 18.24
CA ALA A 169 36.64 -21.39 17.28
C ALA A 169 37.19 -21.03 15.88
N LEU A 170 37.24 -19.75 15.51
CA LEU A 170 37.90 -19.26 14.29
C LEU A 170 39.42 -19.20 14.45
N GLU A 171 39.91 -18.95 15.67
CA GLU A 171 41.34 -18.96 15.99
C GLU A 171 41.92 -20.38 16.13
N PHE A 172 41.07 -21.37 16.42
CA PHE A 172 41.46 -22.78 16.55
C PHE A 172 40.66 -23.68 15.58
N ASN A 173 41.32 -24.13 14.49
CA ASN A 173 40.98 -25.14 13.46
C ASN A 173 39.77 -26.11 13.72
N PRO A 174 39.12 -26.74 12.70
CA PRO A 174 37.71 -26.58 12.34
C PRO A 174 36.85 -27.87 12.42
N PRO A 175 36.92 -28.76 13.44
CA PRO A 175 36.06 -29.93 13.46
C PRO A 175 34.59 -29.59 13.74
N TYR A 176 34.29 -28.43 14.34
CA TYR A 176 32.92 -28.05 14.77
C TYR A 176 32.09 -27.26 13.75
N SER A 177 32.55 -27.18 12.49
CA SER A 177 31.89 -26.30 11.51
C SER A 177 30.42 -26.69 11.25
N ASN A 178 30.06 -27.97 11.30
CA ASN A 178 28.69 -28.41 11.04
C ASN A 178 27.74 -28.09 12.21
N GLU A 179 28.15 -28.28 13.46
CA GLU A 179 27.34 -27.93 14.64
C GLU A 179 27.11 -26.41 14.73
N LEU A 180 28.14 -25.62 14.42
CA LEU A 180 28.07 -24.16 14.41
C LEU A 180 27.17 -23.60 13.30
N PHE A 181 27.20 -24.19 12.10
CA PHE A 181 26.23 -23.86 11.05
C PHE A 181 24.79 -24.26 11.42
N TYR A 182 24.63 -25.31 12.23
CA TYR A 182 23.32 -25.77 12.71
C TYR A 182 22.74 -24.85 13.79
N LEU A 183 23.57 -24.41 14.74
CA LEU A 183 23.20 -23.40 15.75
C LEU A 183 22.85 -22.08 15.04
N MET A 184 23.59 -21.70 14.01
CA MET A 184 23.30 -20.54 13.15
C MET A 184 21.98 -20.68 12.39
N ASP A 185 21.64 -21.85 11.86
CA ASP A 185 20.32 -22.10 11.25
C ASP A 185 19.19 -21.89 12.27
N CYS A 186 19.41 -22.19 13.55
CA CYS A 186 18.45 -21.89 14.62
C CYS A 186 18.37 -20.39 14.96
N ILE A 187 19.52 -19.71 15.04
CA ILE A 187 19.65 -18.27 15.31
C ILE A 187 18.98 -17.44 14.21
N LEU A 188 19.27 -17.77 12.95
CA LEU A 188 18.79 -17.03 11.77
C LEU A 188 17.28 -17.20 11.52
N ILE A 189 16.59 -18.13 12.19
CA ILE A 189 15.13 -18.28 12.13
C ILE A 189 14.42 -17.23 13.00
N ASN A 190 15.12 -16.60 13.95
CA ASN A 190 14.55 -15.71 14.94
C ASN A 190 14.52 -14.23 14.48
N LYS A 191 13.34 -13.61 14.44
CA LYS A 191 13.14 -12.22 13.97
C LYS A 191 13.57 -11.15 14.98
N SER A 192 13.45 -11.38 16.29
CA SER A 192 13.81 -10.37 17.31
C SER A 192 15.33 -10.17 17.36
N LEU A 193 16.07 -11.26 17.15
CA LEU A 193 17.52 -11.28 17.22
C LEU A 193 18.24 -10.53 16.09
N ILE A 194 17.64 -10.53 14.90
CA ILE A 194 18.16 -9.79 13.74
C ILE A 194 18.12 -8.27 13.99
N SER A 195 17.22 -7.79 14.86
CA SER A 195 17.13 -6.36 15.19
C SER A 195 18.16 -5.88 16.22
N SER A 196 18.70 -6.76 17.06
CA SER A 196 19.72 -6.40 18.07
C SER A 196 21.15 -6.50 17.54
N LEU A 197 21.42 -7.36 16.56
CA LEU A 197 22.71 -7.49 15.87
C LEU A 197 22.98 -6.36 14.85
N TYR A 198 22.36 -5.18 15.03
CA TYR A 198 22.45 -4.08 14.08
C TYR A 198 23.88 -3.52 13.96
N ASP A 199 24.70 -3.69 15.01
CA ASP A 199 26.06 -3.16 15.08
C ASP A 199 27.11 -4.03 14.36
N ASP A 200 26.86 -5.34 14.16
CA ASP A 200 27.74 -6.28 13.43
C ASP A 200 27.23 -6.61 12.00
N PHE A 201 26.83 -5.54 11.32
CA PHE A 201 26.14 -5.45 10.03
C PHE A 201 26.67 -6.36 8.91
N HIS A 202 27.97 -6.35 8.65
CA HIS A 202 28.57 -7.06 7.51
C HIS A 202 28.71 -8.57 7.75
N LEU A 203 28.85 -8.98 9.01
CA LEU A 203 29.11 -10.37 9.39
C LEU A 203 27.85 -11.21 9.24
N LEU A 204 26.72 -10.73 9.80
CA LEU A 204 25.42 -11.41 9.73
C LEU A 204 24.93 -11.56 8.29
N ILE A 205 25.07 -10.50 7.48
CA ILE A 205 24.72 -10.55 6.06
C ILE A 205 25.62 -11.53 5.31
N SER A 206 26.93 -11.51 5.54
CA SER A 206 27.87 -12.46 4.93
C SER A 206 27.52 -13.91 5.32
N TRP A 207 27.14 -14.16 6.57
CA TRP A 207 26.72 -15.47 7.05
C TRP A 207 25.42 -15.95 6.43
N ILE A 208 24.40 -15.09 6.35
CA ILE A 208 23.15 -15.44 5.67
C ILE A 208 23.42 -15.71 4.19
N LYS A 209 24.30 -14.94 3.53
CA LYS A 209 24.73 -15.18 2.15
C LYS A 209 25.39 -16.55 1.99
N ILE A 210 26.27 -16.94 2.92
CA ILE A 210 26.93 -18.26 2.93
C ILE A 210 25.91 -19.38 3.15
N GLY A 211 25.00 -19.22 4.12
CA GLY A 211 23.95 -20.19 4.42
C GLY A 211 22.98 -20.38 3.25
N ILE A 212 22.58 -19.30 2.58
CA ILE A 212 21.77 -19.34 1.35
C ILE A 212 22.51 -20.09 0.24
N LYS A 213 23.80 -19.79 0.02
CA LYS A 213 24.62 -20.47 -0.99
C LYS A 213 24.75 -21.98 -0.74
N ARG A 214 24.93 -22.38 0.51
CA ARG A 214 25.16 -23.78 0.89
C ARG A 214 23.87 -24.60 0.96
N HIS A 215 22.84 -24.08 1.62
CA HIS A 215 21.66 -24.86 1.98
C HIS A 215 20.43 -24.52 1.12
N LYS A 216 20.48 -23.43 0.33
CA LYS A 216 19.36 -22.94 -0.50
C LYS A 216 18.04 -22.83 0.30
N ASN A 217 18.16 -22.45 1.57
CA ASN A 217 17.07 -22.47 2.54
C ASN A 217 16.18 -21.23 2.37
N LEU A 218 14.89 -21.46 2.09
CA LEU A 218 13.90 -20.39 1.89
C LEU A 218 13.66 -19.55 3.16
N VAL A 219 13.92 -20.10 4.35
CA VAL A 219 13.80 -19.35 5.61
C VAL A 219 14.88 -18.29 5.74
N LEU A 220 16.12 -18.65 5.41
CA LEU A 220 17.23 -17.69 5.37
C LEU A 220 16.98 -16.57 4.35
N ILE A 221 16.49 -16.93 3.16
CA ILE A 221 16.11 -15.94 2.13
C ILE A 221 15.01 -15.02 2.65
N SER A 222 13.96 -15.57 3.26
CA SER A 222 12.86 -14.78 3.81
C SER A 222 13.34 -13.79 4.87
N ASN A 223 14.22 -14.22 5.77
CA ASN A 223 14.70 -13.40 6.87
C ASN A 223 15.65 -12.30 6.37
N TYR A 224 16.55 -12.64 5.43
CA TYR A 224 17.36 -11.66 4.72
C TYR A 224 16.51 -10.59 4.02
N LEU A 225 15.47 -10.99 3.27
CA LEU A 225 14.60 -10.04 2.58
C LEU A 225 13.83 -9.14 3.56
N ASN A 226 13.25 -9.71 4.64
CA ASN A 226 12.51 -8.92 5.62
C ASN A 226 13.42 -7.88 6.28
N TYR A 227 14.64 -8.28 6.65
CA TYR A 227 15.63 -7.39 7.21
C TYR A 227 15.97 -6.27 6.22
N TRP A 228 16.31 -6.62 4.98
CA TRP A 228 16.71 -5.63 3.98
C TRP A 228 15.59 -4.62 3.68
N ILE A 229 14.33 -5.08 3.63
CA ILE A 229 13.16 -4.21 3.49
C ILE A 229 13.03 -3.25 4.69
N GLN A 230 13.28 -3.72 5.91
CA GLN A 230 13.26 -2.86 7.10
C GLN A 230 14.44 -1.87 7.10
N PHE A 231 15.63 -2.32 6.72
CA PHE A 231 16.82 -1.49 6.61
C PHE A 231 16.59 -0.33 5.63
N GLN A 232 16.05 -0.60 4.44
CA GLN A 232 15.73 0.45 3.47
C GLN A 232 14.70 1.46 3.97
N LYS A 233 13.71 1.02 4.75
CA LYS A 233 12.72 1.93 5.33
C LYS A 233 13.30 2.87 6.38
N ASN A 234 14.42 2.51 6.98
CA ASN A 234 15.05 3.26 8.05
C ASN A 234 16.20 4.16 7.56
N ASN A 235 16.73 3.92 6.36
CA ASN A 235 17.88 4.63 5.81
C ASN A 235 17.51 5.33 4.51
N ASP A 236 17.19 6.63 4.61
CA ASP A 236 16.69 7.45 3.49
C ASP A 236 17.81 8.09 2.63
N GLN A 237 19.10 7.96 2.98
CA GLN A 237 20.17 8.72 2.30
C GLN A 237 21.47 7.91 2.07
N ASP A 238 21.97 7.98 0.83
CA ASP A 238 23.37 7.79 0.40
C ASP A 238 24.03 6.40 0.50
N GLN A 239 23.37 5.33 0.03
CA GLN A 239 24.03 4.02 -0.13
C GLN A 239 23.76 3.34 -1.48
N ASP A 240 23.95 4.06 -2.58
CA ASP A 240 23.77 3.54 -3.94
C ASP A 240 24.64 2.30 -4.24
N ASP A 241 25.88 2.26 -3.73
CA ASP A 241 26.79 1.14 -3.95
C ASP A 241 26.36 -0.13 -3.19
N LEU A 242 25.90 0.03 -1.94
CA LEU A 242 25.39 -1.10 -1.16
C LEU A 242 24.07 -1.60 -1.72
N LEU A 243 23.20 -0.68 -2.14
CA LEU A 243 21.97 -1.00 -2.86
C LEU A 243 22.26 -1.85 -4.10
N GLN A 244 23.22 -1.42 -4.92
CA GLN A 244 23.58 -2.14 -6.15
C GLN A 244 24.16 -3.52 -5.86
N PHE A 245 24.99 -3.66 -4.82
CA PHE A 245 25.50 -4.96 -4.37
C PHE A 245 24.36 -5.90 -3.97
N GLU A 246 23.43 -5.44 -3.13
CA GLU A 246 22.34 -6.29 -2.64
C GLU A 246 21.33 -6.62 -3.75
N LEU A 247 21.07 -5.69 -4.66
CA LEU A 247 20.29 -5.96 -5.87
C LEU A 247 20.93 -7.07 -6.71
N ASN A 248 22.26 -7.06 -6.87
CA ASN A 248 22.99 -8.12 -7.55
C ASN A 248 22.92 -9.45 -6.79
N PHE A 249 23.02 -9.45 -5.45
CA PHE A 249 22.86 -10.67 -4.65
C PHE A 249 21.45 -11.27 -4.81
N ILE A 250 20.40 -10.46 -4.70
CA ILE A 250 19.02 -10.90 -4.93
C ILE A 250 18.86 -11.47 -6.35
N LYS A 251 19.41 -10.75 -7.34
CA LYS A 251 19.29 -11.11 -8.76
C LYS A 251 20.00 -12.41 -9.12
N PHE A 252 21.25 -12.59 -8.69
CA PHE A 252 22.11 -13.67 -9.15
C PHE A 252 22.17 -14.87 -8.21
N GLU A 253 21.80 -14.72 -6.94
CA GLU A 253 21.87 -15.81 -5.95
C GLU A 253 20.46 -16.23 -5.51
N ILE A 254 19.62 -15.28 -5.08
CA ILE A 254 18.30 -15.60 -4.51
C ILE A 254 17.31 -16.03 -5.59
N LEU A 255 17.12 -15.23 -6.64
CA LEU A 255 16.10 -15.53 -7.65
C LEU A 255 16.33 -16.88 -8.35
N PRO A 256 17.54 -17.28 -8.76
CA PRO A 256 17.77 -18.61 -9.30
C PRO A 256 17.37 -19.74 -8.35
N ILE A 257 17.60 -19.58 -7.03
CA ILE A 257 17.17 -20.57 -6.02
C ILE A 257 15.65 -20.64 -5.95
N LEU A 258 14.95 -19.51 -5.96
CA LEU A 258 13.48 -19.48 -5.93
C LEU A 258 12.86 -20.10 -7.19
N LEU A 259 13.51 -19.93 -8.35
CA LEU A 259 12.99 -20.34 -9.65
C LEU A 259 13.34 -21.78 -10.05
N ASN A 260 14.47 -22.32 -9.58
CA ASN A 260 14.95 -23.67 -9.91
C ASN A 260 14.62 -24.72 -8.84
N GLN A 261 13.54 -24.53 -8.08
CA GLN A 261 13.06 -25.54 -7.14
C GLN A 261 12.77 -26.85 -7.89
N LYS A 262 13.30 -27.99 -7.41
CA LYS A 262 13.17 -29.31 -8.08
C LYS A 262 11.72 -29.72 -8.36
N ASN A 263 10.79 -29.26 -7.53
CA ASN A 263 9.36 -29.54 -7.67
C ASN A 263 8.60 -28.44 -8.45
N GLY A 264 9.29 -27.44 -9.00
CA GLY A 264 8.68 -26.26 -9.61
C GLY A 264 8.22 -25.21 -8.59
N ILE A 265 8.09 -23.96 -9.06
CA ILE A 265 7.79 -22.77 -8.23
C ILE A 265 6.42 -22.87 -7.53
N PHE A 266 5.50 -23.69 -8.06
CA PHE A 266 4.11 -23.78 -7.63
C PHE A 266 3.81 -24.92 -6.66
N HIS A 267 4.76 -25.82 -6.39
CA HIS A 267 4.53 -26.96 -5.49
C HIS A 267 4.73 -26.56 -4.02
N ASN A 268 3.63 -26.53 -3.25
CA ASN A 268 3.62 -26.41 -1.80
C ASN A 268 4.08 -27.74 -1.15
N SER A 269 5.36 -28.07 -1.21
CA SER A 269 5.88 -29.29 -0.59
C SER A 269 6.29 -29.04 0.86
N LYS A 270 5.38 -29.19 1.85
CA LYS A 270 5.64 -29.17 3.32
C LYS A 270 6.48 -28.00 3.90
N ALA A 271 7.00 -27.11 3.06
CA ALA A 271 7.90 -26.03 3.41
C ALA A 271 7.07 -24.92 4.03
N LYS A 272 7.57 -24.37 5.14
CA LYS A 272 6.90 -23.28 5.85
C LYS A 272 6.76 -22.00 5.02
N ILE A 273 7.50 -21.88 3.91
CA ILE A 273 7.61 -20.64 3.13
C ILE A 273 7.34 -20.91 1.65
N ASN A 274 6.44 -20.10 1.09
CA ASN A 274 6.06 -20.12 -0.31
C ASN A 274 7.05 -19.29 -1.16
N PRO A 275 7.75 -19.88 -2.15
CA PRO A 275 8.67 -19.15 -3.03
C PRO A 275 8.02 -17.96 -3.75
N ILE A 276 6.75 -18.07 -4.14
CA ILE A 276 6.02 -16.99 -4.84
C ILE A 276 5.80 -15.80 -3.91
N ALA A 277 5.56 -16.03 -2.61
CA ALA A 277 5.45 -14.96 -1.63
C ALA A 277 6.79 -14.22 -1.42
N LEU A 278 7.93 -14.89 -1.62
CA LEU A 278 9.24 -14.25 -1.60
C LEU A 278 9.48 -13.43 -2.87
N ILE A 279 9.11 -13.95 -4.04
CA ILE A 279 9.17 -13.22 -5.32
C ILE A 279 8.27 -11.98 -5.26
N GLU A 280 7.08 -12.08 -4.67
CA GLU A 280 6.19 -10.95 -4.41
C GLU A 280 6.89 -9.86 -3.58
N LYS A 281 7.48 -10.23 -2.44
CA LYS A 281 8.23 -9.28 -1.62
C LYS A 281 9.36 -8.61 -2.40
N ILE A 282 10.10 -9.38 -3.20
CA ILE A 282 11.16 -8.84 -4.06
C ILE A 282 10.57 -7.84 -5.06
N SER A 283 9.50 -8.22 -5.76
CA SER A 283 8.90 -7.39 -6.80
C SER A 283 8.29 -6.11 -6.26
N LEU A 284 7.65 -6.14 -5.09
CA LEU A 284 7.02 -4.95 -4.49
C LEU A 284 8.04 -3.97 -3.90
N ASN A 285 9.12 -4.47 -3.28
CA ASN A 285 10.10 -3.61 -2.60
C ASN A 285 11.29 -3.23 -3.48
N PHE A 286 11.58 -3.99 -4.55
CA PHE A 286 12.68 -3.70 -5.48
C PHE A 286 12.19 -3.67 -6.94
N PRO A 287 11.38 -2.66 -7.35
CA PRO A 287 10.79 -2.60 -8.69
C PRO A 287 11.81 -2.66 -9.84
N ILE A 288 13.06 -2.22 -9.62
CA ILE A 288 14.15 -2.30 -10.60
C ILE A 288 14.44 -3.75 -11.05
N LEU A 289 14.21 -4.73 -10.17
CA LEU A 289 14.40 -6.15 -10.47
C LEU A 289 13.27 -6.75 -11.33
N ASN A 290 12.15 -6.04 -11.53
CA ASN A 290 11.04 -6.53 -12.35
C ASN A 290 11.47 -6.80 -13.80
N SER A 291 12.36 -5.98 -14.36
CA SER A 291 12.95 -6.19 -15.70
C SER A 291 13.62 -7.57 -15.81
N TYR A 292 14.33 -7.98 -14.76
CA TYR A 292 14.97 -9.28 -14.70
C TYR A 292 13.96 -10.42 -14.54
N LEU A 293 12.92 -10.24 -13.71
CA LEU A 293 11.84 -11.22 -13.58
C LEU A 293 11.15 -11.50 -14.92
N ILE A 294 10.93 -10.45 -15.73
CA ILE A 294 10.34 -10.56 -17.06
C ILE A 294 11.25 -11.39 -17.98
N ASN A 295 12.57 -11.10 -18.00
CA ASN A 295 13.55 -11.82 -18.81
C ASN A 295 13.64 -13.32 -18.49
N LEU A 296 13.23 -13.74 -17.29
CA LEU A 296 13.16 -15.15 -16.89
C LEU A 296 11.86 -15.86 -17.31
N ASN A 297 11.08 -15.22 -18.18
CA ASN A 297 9.80 -15.71 -18.68
C ASN A 297 8.79 -16.03 -17.55
N LEU A 298 8.84 -15.28 -16.45
CA LEU A 298 7.96 -15.49 -15.30
C LEU A 298 6.50 -15.17 -15.62
N ILE A 299 6.25 -14.19 -16.49
CA ILE A 299 4.89 -13.82 -16.92
C ILE A 299 4.19 -15.05 -17.53
N GLU A 300 4.79 -15.71 -18.51
CA GLU A 300 4.21 -16.90 -19.15
C GLU A 300 3.99 -18.06 -18.17
N LYS A 301 4.93 -18.29 -17.24
CA LYS A 301 4.77 -19.31 -16.20
C LYS A 301 3.59 -19.01 -15.28
N PHE A 302 3.43 -17.76 -14.84
CA PHE A 302 2.32 -17.34 -14.01
C PHE A 302 0.99 -17.37 -14.75
N LEU A 303 0.95 -16.96 -16.02
CA LEU A 303 -0.25 -17.05 -16.85
C LEU A 303 -0.68 -18.51 -17.07
N THR A 304 0.28 -19.41 -17.30
CA THR A 304 0.01 -20.85 -17.39
C THR A 304 -0.58 -21.38 -16.08
N TYR A 305 -0.03 -20.96 -14.93
CA TYR A 305 -0.56 -21.33 -13.62
C TYR A 305 -1.99 -20.81 -13.40
N LEU A 306 -2.27 -19.55 -13.73
CA LEU A 306 -3.61 -18.96 -13.66
C LEU A 306 -4.61 -19.69 -14.57
N LYS A 307 -4.14 -20.21 -15.73
CA LYS A 307 -4.96 -21.03 -16.64
C LYS A 307 -5.36 -22.37 -16.05
N GLN A 308 -4.45 -23.00 -15.34
CA GLN A 308 -4.66 -24.30 -14.71
C GLN A 308 -5.51 -24.18 -13.42
N ASN A 309 -5.45 -23.04 -12.73
CA ASN A 309 -6.09 -22.81 -11.43
C ASN A 309 -7.23 -21.80 -11.53
N LYS A 310 -8.13 -21.95 -12.52
CA LYS A 310 -9.28 -21.05 -12.69
C LYS A 310 -10.16 -21.05 -11.43
N ILE A 311 -10.47 -19.85 -10.96
CA ILE A 311 -11.36 -19.64 -9.81
C ILE A 311 -12.80 -19.77 -10.29
N ASN A 312 -13.39 -20.95 -10.13
CA ASN A 312 -14.78 -21.17 -10.57
C ASN A 312 -15.80 -20.98 -9.43
N LYS A 313 -15.53 -21.46 -8.20
CA LYS A 313 -16.41 -21.31 -7.01
C LYS A 313 -15.71 -21.49 -5.65
N SER A 314 -14.41 -21.80 -5.63
CA SER A 314 -13.65 -22.04 -4.41
C SER A 314 -12.84 -20.82 -4.01
N GLN A 315 -12.43 -20.79 -2.75
CA GLN A 315 -11.50 -19.79 -2.25
C GLN A 315 -10.22 -19.75 -3.11
N PRO A 316 -9.72 -18.55 -3.48
CA PRO A 316 -8.50 -18.42 -4.27
C PRO A 316 -7.30 -19.02 -3.54
N SER A 317 -6.39 -19.68 -4.28
CA SER A 317 -5.14 -20.15 -3.69
C SER A 317 -4.25 -18.96 -3.31
N SER A 318 -3.40 -19.13 -2.30
CA SER A 318 -2.51 -18.05 -1.87
C SER A 318 -1.52 -17.62 -2.95
N ASN A 319 -1.18 -18.54 -3.86
CA ASN A 319 -0.33 -18.25 -5.01
C ASN A 319 -0.97 -17.23 -5.95
N ILE A 320 -2.30 -17.23 -6.12
CA ILE A 320 -2.97 -16.33 -7.07
C ILE A 320 -2.81 -14.87 -6.62
N TYR A 321 -3.06 -14.57 -5.33
CA TYR A 321 -2.92 -13.19 -4.87
C TYR A 321 -1.46 -12.72 -4.86
N ASN A 322 -0.50 -13.60 -4.55
CA ASN A 322 0.93 -13.27 -4.66
C ASN A 322 1.32 -12.96 -6.12
N ILE A 323 0.85 -13.76 -7.08
CA ILE A 323 1.06 -13.52 -8.52
C ILE A 323 0.47 -12.17 -8.93
N PHE A 324 -0.73 -11.83 -8.44
CA PHE A 324 -1.37 -10.56 -8.77
C PHE A 324 -0.61 -9.35 -8.23
N PHE A 325 -0.05 -9.44 -7.02
CA PHE A 325 0.86 -8.41 -6.52
C PHE A 325 2.13 -8.27 -7.36
N ILE A 326 2.76 -9.38 -7.74
CA ILE A 326 3.92 -9.37 -8.65
C ILE A 326 3.56 -8.68 -9.97
N PHE A 327 2.44 -9.09 -10.59
CA PHE A 327 1.96 -8.47 -11.84
C PHE A 327 1.64 -6.99 -11.66
N SER A 328 1.07 -6.58 -10.52
CA SER A 328 0.77 -5.17 -10.25
C SER A 328 2.04 -4.32 -10.22
N SER A 329 3.11 -4.83 -9.63
CA SER A 329 4.41 -4.16 -9.58
C SER A 329 5.02 -4.06 -10.97
N ILE A 330 5.04 -5.17 -11.71
CA ILE A 330 5.55 -5.24 -13.10
C ILE A 330 4.79 -4.28 -14.04
N ALA A 331 3.46 -4.21 -13.90
CA ALA A 331 2.58 -3.41 -14.75
C ALA A 331 2.57 -1.90 -14.41
N SER A 332 3.05 -1.51 -13.22
CA SER A 332 2.83 -0.18 -12.66
C SER A 332 3.31 0.95 -13.59
N ASN A 333 4.50 0.85 -14.16
CA ASN A 333 5.16 1.97 -14.83
C ASN A 333 5.53 1.71 -16.31
N ASP A 334 5.16 0.57 -16.88
CA ASP A 334 5.56 0.20 -18.25
C ASP A 334 4.38 -0.35 -19.07
N GLU A 335 4.11 0.29 -20.21
CA GLU A 335 3.04 -0.08 -21.13
C GLU A 335 3.27 -1.42 -21.81
N ILE A 336 4.52 -1.76 -22.14
CA ILE A 336 4.89 -3.03 -22.75
C ILE A 336 4.54 -4.17 -21.79
N ASN A 337 4.84 -4.01 -20.50
CA ASN A 337 4.54 -5.01 -19.49
C ASN A 337 3.03 -5.17 -19.26
N ARG A 338 2.26 -4.08 -19.29
CA ARG A 338 0.79 -4.14 -19.27
C ARG A 338 0.25 -4.94 -20.45
N ASN A 339 0.78 -4.69 -21.65
CA ASN A 339 0.41 -5.44 -22.86
C ASN A 339 0.68 -6.93 -22.71
N LEU A 340 1.88 -7.31 -22.25
CA LEU A 340 2.28 -8.71 -22.06
C LEU A 340 1.36 -9.45 -21.08
N ILE A 341 0.92 -8.78 -20.01
CA ILE A 341 0.03 -9.36 -19.00
C ILE A 341 -1.41 -9.51 -19.57
N ILE A 342 -1.86 -8.58 -20.39
CA ILE A 342 -3.22 -8.58 -20.97
C ILE A 342 -3.34 -9.52 -22.18
N SER A 343 -2.32 -9.61 -23.04
CA SER A 343 -2.40 -10.23 -24.38
C SER A 343 -2.74 -11.73 -24.40
N ASN A 344 -2.69 -12.42 -23.26
CA ASN A 344 -2.90 -13.86 -23.14
C ASN A 344 -4.36 -14.24 -22.84
N ASN A 345 -5.25 -14.08 -23.83
CA ASN A 345 -6.66 -14.52 -23.82
C ASN A 345 -7.47 -14.05 -22.59
N ASP A 346 -7.20 -12.83 -22.10
CA ASP A 346 -7.92 -12.18 -20.99
C ASP A 346 -7.91 -12.92 -19.68
N ILE A 347 -7.01 -13.90 -19.52
CA ILE A 347 -7.09 -14.81 -18.40
C ILE A 347 -6.89 -14.13 -17.06
N VAL A 348 -6.09 -13.08 -17.04
CA VAL A 348 -5.87 -12.23 -15.86
C VAL A 348 -7.15 -11.49 -15.49
N LEU A 349 -7.79 -10.85 -16.48
CA LEU A 349 -9.02 -10.09 -16.26
C LEU A 349 -10.19 -11.00 -15.87
N GLN A 350 -10.29 -12.19 -16.46
CA GLN A 350 -11.28 -13.21 -16.07
C GLN A 350 -11.07 -13.68 -14.63
N ASN A 351 -9.82 -13.90 -14.19
CA ASN A 351 -9.55 -14.28 -12.80
C ASN A 351 -9.85 -13.13 -11.82
N ILE A 352 -9.54 -11.87 -12.19
CA ILE A 352 -9.95 -10.69 -11.42
C ILE A 352 -11.48 -10.65 -11.28
N ASP A 353 -12.22 -10.78 -12.38
CA ASP A 353 -13.68 -10.76 -12.39
C ASP A 353 -14.27 -11.87 -11.53
N ASN A 354 -13.72 -13.09 -11.61
CA ASN A 354 -14.14 -14.22 -10.79
C ASN A 354 -13.88 -14.00 -9.29
N ILE A 355 -12.73 -13.43 -8.91
CA ILE A 355 -12.42 -13.12 -7.50
C ILE A 355 -13.39 -12.07 -6.96
N LEU A 356 -13.57 -10.98 -7.70
CA LEU A 356 -14.47 -9.89 -7.29
C LEU A 356 -15.92 -10.38 -7.21
N THR A 357 -16.36 -11.19 -8.17
CA THR A 357 -17.72 -11.78 -8.18
C THR A 357 -17.91 -12.73 -7.00
N TYR A 358 -16.93 -13.59 -6.72
CA TYR A 358 -16.99 -14.51 -5.59
C TYR A 358 -17.04 -13.75 -4.26
N TYR A 359 -16.18 -12.74 -4.09
CA TYR A 359 -16.19 -11.86 -2.94
C TYR A 359 -17.57 -11.21 -2.73
N TRP A 360 -18.12 -10.62 -3.79
CA TRP A 360 -19.41 -9.95 -3.74
C TRP A 360 -20.53 -10.91 -3.32
N ASN A 361 -20.58 -12.11 -3.91
CA ASN A 361 -21.56 -13.12 -3.56
C ASN A 361 -21.47 -13.52 -2.08
N VAL A 362 -20.26 -13.81 -1.57
CA VAL A 362 -20.03 -14.15 -0.16
C VAL A 362 -20.49 -13.00 0.75
N LYS A 363 -20.16 -11.76 0.40
CA LYS A 363 -20.55 -10.57 1.17
C LYS A 363 -22.07 -10.40 1.24
N THR A 364 -22.77 -10.58 0.11
CA THR A 364 -24.24 -10.43 0.06
C THR A 364 -24.99 -11.55 0.78
N GLN A 365 -24.43 -12.77 0.84
CA GLN A 365 -25.11 -13.93 1.43
C GLN A 365 -24.92 -14.04 2.95
N ASN A 366 -23.77 -13.60 3.49
CA ASN A 366 -23.38 -13.93 4.86
C ASN A 366 -23.74 -12.90 5.95
N ASN A 367 -24.54 -11.86 5.67
CA ASN A 367 -24.91 -10.82 6.65
C ASN A 367 -23.73 -10.39 7.56
N GLN A 368 -22.57 -10.14 6.96
CA GLN A 368 -21.32 -9.70 7.63
C GLN A 368 -20.59 -10.72 8.53
N ASN A 369 -21.04 -11.98 8.61
CA ASN A 369 -20.25 -13.01 9.30
C ASN A 369 -18.92 -13.27 8.56
N GLN A 370 -17.85 -13.31 9.36
CA GLN A 370 -16.42 -13.19 9.01
C GLN A 370 -16.03 -13.63 7.59
N ILE A 371 -15.79 -12.65 6.71
CA ILE A 371 -15.15 -12.90 5.42
C ILE A 371 -13.72 -13.41 5.66
N PRO A 372 -13.30 -14.52 5.03
CA PRO A 372 -11.94 -15.05 5.20
C PRO A 372 -10.87 -14.01 4.83
N LYS A 373 -9.87 -13.80 5.70
CA LYS A 373 -8.77 -12.83 5.48
C LYS A 373 -8.06 -13.04 4.13
N SER A 374 -7.86 -14.27 3.71
CA SER A 374 -7.23 -14.59 2.41
C SER A 374 -8.10 -14.26 1.21
N LEU A 375 -9.43 -14.24 1.35
CA LEU A 375 -10.31 -13.74 0.31
C LEU A 375 -10.18 -12.22 0.18
N ILE A 376 -10.14 -11.50 1.31
CA ILE A 376 -9.86 -10.05 1.33
C ILE A 376 -8.51 -9.75 0.66
N GLN A 377 -7.46 -10.51 0.99
CA GLN A 377 -6.15 -10.35 0.36
C GLN A 377 -6.20 -10.57 -1.16
N SER A 378 -7.00 -11.53 -1.61
CA SER A 378 -7.20 -11.80 -3.04
C SER A 378 -7.90 -10.64 -3.75
N VAL A 379 -8.91 -10.04 -3.12
CA VAL A 379 -9.57 -8.83 -3.64
C VAL A 379 -8.58 -7.68 -3.73
N ILE A 380 -7.84 -7.40 -2.65
CA ILE A 380 -6.85 -6.32 -2.62
C ILE A 380 -5.82 -6.49 -3.74
N SER A 381 -5.24 -7.68 -3.89
CA SER A 381 -4.27 -7.96 -4.96
C SER A 381 -4.87 -7.78 -6.37
N SER A 382 -6.13 -8.17 -6.56
CA SER A 382 -6.86 -8.04 -7.82
C SER A 382 -7.09 -6.56 -8.17
N LEU A 383 -7.46 -5.76 -7.18
CA LEU A 383 -7.65 -4.32 -7.34
C LEU A 383 -6.32 -3.60 -7.61
N TYR A 384 -5.24 -3.96 -6.93
CA TYR A 384 -3.91 -3.39 -7.24
C TYR A 384 -3.44 -3.70 -8.66
N LEU A 385 -3.64 -4.94 -9.11
CA LEU A 385 -3.36 -5.32 -10.48
C LEU A 385 -4.24 -4.55 -11.46
N LEU A 386 -5.56 -4.53 -11.24
CA LEU A 386 -6.50 -3.81 -12.10
C LEU A 386 -6.20 -2.31 -12.17
N ARG A 387 -5.78 -1.68 -11.06
CA ARG A 387 -5.33 -0.28 -11.01
C ARG A 387 -4.10 -0.04 -11.89
N SER A 388 -3.16 -0.99 -11.89
CA SER A 388 -1.95 -0.89 -12.70
C SER A 388 -2.29 -1.07 -14.17
N LEU A 389 -3.14 -2.04 -14.51
CA LEU A 389 -3.62 -2.27 -15.87
C LEU A 389 -4.49 -1.12 -16.40
N SER A 390 -5.27 -0.44 -15.54
CA SER A 390 -6.16 0.65 -15.93
C SER A 390 -5.45 1.90 -16.44
N ARG A 391 -4.13 2.00 -16.25
CA ARG A 391 -3.29 3.04 -16.86
C ARG A 391 -3.14 2.88 -18.38
N SER A 392 -3.47 1.70 -18.95
CA SER A 392 -3.51 1.44 -20.40
C SER A 392 -4.92 1.09 -20.87
N ILE A 393 -5.80 2.10 -20.88
CA ILE A 393 -7.23 1.98 -21.20
C ILE A 393 -7.47 1.42 -22.61
N SER A 394 -6.60 1.78 -23.56
CA SER A 394 -6.62 1.28 -24.95
C SER A 394 -6.71 -0.25 -25.02
N ASN A 395 -6.02 -0.94 -24.10
CA ASN A 395 -5.98 -2.40 -24.05
C ASN A 395 -7.17 -2.98 -23.30
N LEU A 396 -7.61 -2.34 -22.21
CA LEU A 396 -8.74 -2.84 -21.42
C LEU A 396 -10.09 -2.71 -22.14
N ARG A 397 -10.18 -1.84 -23.15
CA ARG A 397 -11.41 -1.52 -23.89
C ARG A 397 -12.14 -2.75 -24.45
N LYS A 398 -11.42 -3.76 -24.93
CA LYS A 398 -12.04 -4.95 -25.53
C LYS A 398 -12.50 -5.98 -24.51
N HIS A 399 -11.98 -5.93 -23.28
CA HIS A 399 -12.00 -7.08 -22.38
C HIS A 399 -12.85 -6.86 -21.13
N LEU A 400 -12.98 -5.63 -20.64
CA LEU A 400 -13.77 -5.32 -19.44
C LEU A 400 -15.26 -5.07 -19.70
N ILE A 401 -15.66 -4.80 -20.95
CA ILE A 401 -17.05 -4.42 -21.28
C ILE A 401 -18.03 -5.54 -20.90
N ASP A 402 -17.66 -6.78 -21.21
CA ASP A 402 -18.49 -7.97 -21.05
C ASP A 402 -18.38 -8.62 -19.65
N LEU A 403 -17.52 -8.07 -18.79
CA LEU A 403 -17.29 -8.56 -17.44
C LEU A 403 -18.20 -7.83 -16.43
N LYS A 404 -18.44 -8.46 -15.27
CA LYS A 404 -19.21 -7.89 -14.14
C LYS A 404 -18.40 -6.93 -13.28
N THR A 405 -17.10 -6.83 -13.57
CA THR A 405 -16.15 -6.01 -12.83
C THR A 405 -16.64 -4.57 -12.66
N PRO A 406 -17.10 -3.82 -13.69
CA PRO A 406 -17.58 -2.45 -13.51
C PRO A 406 -18.72 -2.32 -12.48
N GLU A 407 -19.68 -3.23 -12.51
CA GLU A 407 -20.81 -3.28 -11.59
C GLU A 407 -20.33 -3.51 -10.15
N ILE A 408 -19.39 -4.46 -9.95
CA ILE A 408 -18.84 -4.75 -8.63
C ILE A 408 -18.00 -3.58 -8.11
N LEU A 409 -17.21 -2.92 -8.96
CA LEU A 409 -16.44 -1.74 -8.55
C LEU A 409 -17.36 -0.62 -8.05
N ILE A 410 -18.53 -0.42 -8.67
CA ILE A 410 -19.54 0.53 -8.20
C ILE A 410 -20.07 0.13 -6.82
N GLU A 411 -20.39 -1.14 -6.61
CA GLU A 411 -20.87 -1.62 -5.32
C GLU A 411 -19.83 -1.47 -4.19
N LEU A 412 -18.54 -1.65 -4.49
CA LEU A 412 -17.44 -1.50 -3.53
C LEU A 412 -17.21 -0.06 -3.07
N ILE A 413 -17.62 0.95 -3.85
CA ILE A 413 -17.43 2.38 -3.50
C ILE A 413 -18.66 3.04 -2.90
N LYS A 414 -19.79 2.32 -2.74
CA LYS A 414 -20.95 2.88 -2.06
C LYS A 414 -20.60 3.17 -0.59
N PRO A 415 -20.96 4.34 -0.01
CA PRO A 415 -20.67 4.65 1.39
C PRO A 415 -21.20 3.59 2.37
N ASN A 416 -22.39 3.06 2.10
CA ASN A 416 -23.03 2.02 2.91
C ASN A 416 -22.41 0.61 2.77
N SER A 417 -21.39 0.45 1.92
CA SER A 417 -20.75 -0.84 1.69
C SER A 417 -19.97 -1.36 2.90
N LYS A 418 -19.57 -0.48 3.84
CA LYS A 418 -18.72 -0.80 5.00
C LYS A 418 -17.43 -1.53 4.63
N GLU A 419 -16.94 -1.30 3.41
CA GLU A 419 -15.65 -1.85 2.97
C GLU A 419 -14.50 -1.18 3.75
N PRO A 420 -13.40 -1.91 4.02
CA PRO A 420 -12.15 -1.31 4.45
C PRO A 420 -11.75 -0.15 3.52
N PHE A 421 -11.33 0.99 4.09
CA PHE A 421 -11.01 2.21 3.33
C PHE A 421 -9.99 1.99 2.19
N ASN A 422 -9.06 1.04 2.35
CA ASN A 422 -8.11 0.69 1.30
C ASN A 422 -8.79 0.09 0.05
N ILE A 423 -9.85 -0.70 0.20
CA ILE A 423 -10.61 -1.26 -0.94
C ILE A 423 -11.32 -0.13 -1.69
N SER A 424 -12.05 0.74 -0.99
CA SER A 424 -12.77 1.87 -1.60
C SER A 424 -11.82 2.83 -2.30
N SER A 425 -10.71 3.18 -1.65
CA SER A 425 -9.68 4.06 -2.22
C SER A 425 -9.06 3.49 -3.49
N ILE A 426 -8.59 2.22 -3.47
CA ILE A 426 -8.01 1.58 -4.66
C ILE A 426 -9.06 1.51 -5.78
N THR A 427 -10.31 1.19 -5.43
CA THR A 427 -11.42 1.09 -6.40
C THR A 427 -11.72 2.41 -7.07
N LEU A 428 -11.80 3.51 -6.31
CA LEU A 428 -11.97 4.85 -6.88
C LEU A 428 -10.79 5.24 -7.79
N SER A 429 -9.56 4.87 -7.42
CA SER A 429 -8.37 5.07 -8.26
C SER A 429 -8.40 4.24 -9.56
N ILE A 430 -9.03 3.05 -9.56
CA ILE A 430 -9.28 2.29 -10.79
C ILE A 430 -10.30 3.04 -11.66
N ILE A 431 -11.43 3.43 -11.06
CA ILE A 431 -12.52 4.10 -11.77
C ILE A 431 -12.03 5.42 -12.36
N SER A 432 -11.21 6.21 -11.66
CA SER A 432 -10.69 7.48 -12.16
C SER A 432 -9.93 7.33 -13.48
N ASN A 433 -9.22 6.22 -13.69
CA ASN A 433 -8.63 5.88 -14.98
C ASN A 433 -9.70 5.42 -15.98
N LEU A 434 -10.58 4.49 -15.58
CA LEU A 434 -11.57 3.88 -16.48
C LEU A 434 -12.68 4.84 -16.95
N ILE A 435 -12.75 6.06 -16.44
CA ILE A 435 -13.72 7.09 -16.86
C ILE A 435 -13.11 8.23 -17.67
N LEU A 436 -11.83 8.15 -18.04
CA LEU A 436 -11.24 9.12 -18.98
C LEU A 436 -12.06 9.18 -20.28
N GLU A 437 -12.06 10.34 -20.95
CA GLU A 437 -12.92 10.65 -22.11
C GLU A 437 -12.90 9.56 -23.20
N PHE A 438 -11.72 9.02 -23.49
CA PHE A 438 -11.51 7.99 -24.52
C PHE A 438 -11.81 6.56 -24.04
N SER A 439 -12.22 6.37 -22.78
CA SER A 439 -12.57 5.06 -22.23
C SER A 439 -13.97 4.62 -22.67
N PRO A 440 -14.14 3.40 -23.20
CA PRO A 440 -15.45 2.87 -23.56
C PRO A 440 -16.33 2.58 -22.33
N LEU A 441 -15.74 2.46 -21.14
CA LEU A 441 -16.45 2.15 -19.90
C LEU A 441 -17.06 3.41 -19.26
N ARG A 442 -16.69 4.61 -19.72
CA ARG A 442 -17.18 5.87 -19.17
C ARG A 442 -18.71 5.90 -19.10
N GLN A 443 -19.38 5.59 -20.22
CA GLN A 443 -20.84 5.57 -20.25
C GLN A 443 -21.44 4.47 -19.37
N LYS A 444 -20.79 3.30 -19.29
CA LYS A 444 -21.23 2.19 -18.41
C LYS A 444 -21.24 2.64 -16.94
N PHE A 445 -20.17 3.30 -16.47
CA PHE A 445 -20.11 3.82 -15.10
C PHE A 445 -21.14 4.95 -14.85
N LEU A 446 -21.34 5.85 -15.81
CA LEU A 446 -22.38 6.88 -15.69
C LEU A 446 -23.79 6.28 -15.57
N ASN A 447 -24.09 5.23 -16.34
CA ASN A 447 -25.36 4.49 -16.27
C ASN A 447 -25.53 3.73 -14.95
N LEU A 448 -24.42 3.40 -14.26
CA LEU A 448 -24.40 2.76 -12.94
C LEU A 448 -24.49 3.77 -11.78
N ASN A 449 -24.99 4.99 -12.03
CA ASN A 449 -25.16 6.04 -11.01
C ASN A 449 -23.87 6.46 -10.31
N LEU A 450 -22.73 6.52 -11.02
CA LEU A 450 -21.46 6.93 -10.44
C LEU A 450 -21.54 8.33 -9.76
N ILE A 451 -22.15 9.32 -10.40
CA ILE A 451 -22.13 10.71 -9.88
C ILE A 451 -22.82 10.85 -8.50
N PRO A 452 -24.05 10.33 -8.27
CA PRO A 452 -24.63 10.29 -6.93
C PRO A 452 -23.72 9.63 -5.89
N ILE A 453 -23.11 8.49 -6.23
CA ILE A 453 -22.22 7.76 -5.31
C ILE A 453 -20.98 8.61 -4.97
N ILE A 454 -20.42 9.33 -5.93
CA ILE A 454 -19.31 10.27 -5.68
C ILE A 454 -19.73 11.43 -4.79
N LYS A 455 -20.94 11.98 -4.98
CA LYS A 455 -21.49 13.01 -4.10
C LYS A 455 -21.58 12.53 -2.66
N GLU A 456 -22.18 11.36 -2.45
CA GLU A 456 -22.31 10.77 -1.12
C GLU A 456 -20.92 10.51 -0.51
N ASN A 457 -19.97 10.02 -1.31
CA ASN A 457 -18.60 9.80 -0.83
C ASN A 457 -17.93 11.10 -0.34
N LEU A 458 -18.14 12.22 -1.04
CA LEU A 458 -17.64 13.54 -0.63
C LEU A 458 -18.37 14.09 0.61
N LEU A 459 -19.64 13.74 0.80
CA LEU A 459 -20.43 14.20 1.96
C LEU A 459 -20.11 13.40 3.24
N GLU A 460 -19.96 12.08 3.12
CA GLU A 460 -20.00 11.14 4.25
C GLU A 460 -18.64 10.55 4.64
N ASN A 461 -17.66 10.49 3.74
CA ASN A 461 -16.37 9.89 4.07
C ASN A 461 -15.37 10.91 4.60
N PHE A 462 -14.73 10.53 5.70
CA PHE A 462 -13.62 11.28 6.30
C PHE A 462 -12.25 10.73 5.87
N ASP A 463 -12.21 9.66 5.08
CA ASP A 463 -10.96 9.13 4.55
C ASP A 463 -10.40 10.03 3.44
N HIS A 464 -9.15 10.44 3.64
CA HIS A 464 -8.46 11.38 2.75
C HIS A 464 -8.33 10.84 1.33
N GLN A 465 -7.97 9.56 1.16
CA GLN A 465 -7.71 8.97 -0.15
C GLN A 465 -9.00 8.71 -0.93
N VAL A 466 -10.07 8.30 -0.25
CA VAL A 466 -11.41 8.19 -0.85
C VAL A 466 -11.89 9.54 -1.36
N THR A 467 -11.70 10.60 -0.56
CA THR A 467 -12.07 11.97 -0.94
C THR A 467 -11.24 12.44 -2.14
N LEU A 468 -9.92 12.26 -2.09
CA LEU A 468 -9.00 12.65 -3.14
C LEU A 468 -9.36 11.98 -4.47
N ASN A 469 -9.52 10.65 -4.46
CA ASN A 469 -9.89 9.90 -5.67
C ASN A 469 -11.30 10.26 -6.18
N SER A 470 -12.23 10.61 -5.28
CA SER A 470 -13.55 11.11 -5.67
C SER A 470 -13.45 12.44 -6.43
N LEU A 471 -12.63 13.38 -5.97
CA LEU A 471 -12.37 14.64 -6.68
C LEU A 471 -11.67 14.41 -8.03
N TRP A 472 -10.71 13.48 -8.10
CA TRP A 472 -10.10 13.06 -9.37
C TRP A 472 -11.14 12.55 -10.38
N ILE A 473 -12.11 11.76 -9.92
CA ILE A 473 -13.21 11.29 -10.77
C ILE A 473 -14.01 12.47 -11.31
N VAL A 474 -14.40 13.43 -10.46
CA VAL A 474 -15.12 14.63 -10.90
C VAL A 474 -14.31 15.40 -11.94
N ARG A 475 -13.01 15.64 -11.68
CA ARG A 475 -12.09 16.32 -12.60
C ARG A 475 -12.07 15.66 -13.98
N HIS A 476 -11.96 14.34 -14.04
CA HIS A 476 -11.95 13.58 -15.30
C HIS A 476 -13.30 13.53 -16.00
N LEU A 477 -14.41 13.50 -15.24
CA LEU A 477 -15.75 13.55 -15.81
C LEU A 477 -16.03 14.87 -16.50
N ILE A 478 -15.48 15.99 -16.04
CA ILE A 478 -15.73 17.30 -16.67
C ILE A 478 -14.63 17.74 -17.64
N PHE A 479 -13.55 16.97 -17.77
CA PHE A 479 -12.48 17.29 -18.70
C PHE A 479 -12.96 17.13 -20.15
N ASN A 480 -12.70 18.15 -20.99
CA ASN A 480 -13.08 18.21 -22.41
C ASN A 480 -14.59 17.93 -22.71
N GLU A 481 -15.47 18.15 -21.75
CA GLU A 481 -16.92 17.97 -21.92
C GLU A 481 -17.64 19.21 -22.44
N THR A 482 -18.88 19.03 -22.89
CA THR A 482 -19.77 20.15 -23.22
C THR A 482 -20.15 20.94 -21.96
N LEU A 483 -20.41 22.25 -22.10
CA LEU A 483 -20.84 23.08 -20.97
C LEU A 483 -22.11 22.50 -20.29
N ALA A 484 -23.07 22.01 -21.07
CA ALA A 484 -24.30 21.43 -20.54
C ALA A 484 -24.02 20.22 -19.61
N HIS A 485 -23.12 19.31 -20.01
CA HIS A 485 -22.71 18.19 -19.16
C HIS A 485 -21.94 18.66 -17.93
N LYS A 486 -21.04 19.64 -18.08
CA LYS A 486 -20.31 20.23 -16.95
C LYS A 486 -21.25 20.83 -15.92
N GLU A 487 -22.26 21.58 -16.36
CA GLU A 487 -23.28 22.18 -15.48
C GLU A 487 -24.12 21.11 -14.77
N ASP A 488 -24.58 20.08 -15.49
CA ASP A 488 -25.33 18.99 -14.88
C ASP A 488 -24.55 18.30 -13.75
N ILE A 489 -23.26 18.04 -13.95
CA ILE A 489 -22.42 17.41 -12.94
C ILE A 489 -22.09 18.37 -11.78
N VAL A 490 -21.51 19.53 -12.08
CA VAL A 490 -20.92 20.43 -11.07
C VAL A 490 -22.01 21.21 -10.32
N ILE A 491 -22.99 21.75 -11.05
CA ILE A 491 -23.99 22.64 -10.48
C ILE A 491 -25.19 21.84 -9.97
N ASN A 492 -25.75 20.95 -10.80
CA ASN A 492 -27.03 20.32 -10.47
C ASN A 492 -26.86 19.10 -9.57
N LYS A 493 -25.89 18.21 -9.86
CA LYS A 493 -25.71 16.96 -9.11
C LYS A 493 -24.84 17.15 -7.87
N LEU A 494 -23.59 17.62 -8.02
CA LEU A 494 -22.65 17.81 -6.89
C LEU A 494 -22.95 19.06 -6.07
N THR A 495 -23.31 20.15 -6.75
CA THR A 495 -23.50 21.52 -6.23
C THR A 495 -22.19 22.25 -5.91
N LEU A 496 -22.14 23.54 -6.23
CA LEU A 496 -20.99 24.41 -5.97
C LEU A 496 -20.63 24.52 -4.47
N PRO A 497 -21.58 24.64 -3.52
CA PRO A 497 -21.26 24.69 -2.10
C PRO A 497 -20.46 23.48 -1.60
N LEU A 498 -20.74 22.27 -2.12
CA LEU A 498 -19.97 21.08 -1.76
C LEU A 498 -18.51 21.20 -2.18
N LEU A 499 -18.23 21.72 -3.38
CA LEU A 499 -16.86 21.89 -3.87
C LEU A 499 -16.14 23.02 -3.13
N PHE A 500 -16.83 24.11 -2.78
CA PHE A 500 -16.24 25.22 -2.04
C PHE A 500 -15.76 24.83 -0.65
N LYS A 501 -16.39 23.86 0.02
CA LYS A 501 -15.89 23.27 1.28
C LYS A 501 -14.44 22.80 1.16
N TYR A 502 -14.03 22.29 0.00
CA TYR A 502 -12.67 21.80 -0.26
C TYR A 502 -11.69 22.91 -0.67
N LEU A 503 -12.10 24.19 -0.65
CA LEU A 503 -11.22 25.33 -0.86
C LEU A 503 -10.82 26.03 0.45
N ASP A 504 -11.37 25.63 1.60
CA ASP A 504 -11.06 26.25 2.88
C ASP A 504 -9.60 25.98 3.32
N ASN A 505 -9.07 26.83 4.20
CA ASN A 505 -7.66 26.78 4.61
C ASN A 505 -7.30 25.54 5.44
N ASP A 506 -8.27 24.97 6.16
CA ASP A 506 -8.06 23.81 7.05
C ASP A 506 -8.11 22.47 6.31
N ILE A 507 -8.34 22.49 4.99
CA ILE A 507 -8.40 21.28 4.15
C ILE A 507 -6.99 20.93 3.65
N ASP A 508 -6.71 19.63 3.52
CA ASP A 508 -5.44 19.17 2.97
C ASP A 508 -5.16 19.76 1.57
N ILE A 509 -3.90 20.15 1.35
CA ILE A 509 -3.45 20.86 0.14
C ILE A 509 -3.73 20.04 -1.13
N THR A 510 -3.58 18.72 -1.08
CA THR A 510 -3.81 17.85 -2.25
C THR A 510 -5.29 17.80 -2.64
N LEU A 511 -6.21 17.90 -1.67
CA LEU A 511 -7.65 18.00 -1.92
C LEU A 511 -8.00 19.37 -2.52
N GLN A 512 -7.42 20.44 -1.97
CA GLN A 512 -7.57 21.79 -2.51
C GLN A 512 -7.09 21.85 -3.97
N GLU A 513 -5.91 21.26 -4.26
CA GLU A 513 -5.36 21.19 -5.61
C GLU A 513 -6.33 20.50 -6.59
N GLN A 514 -6.90 19.35 -6.21
CA GLN A 514 -7.88 18.68 -7.08
C GLN A 514 -9.15 19.52 -7.25
N CYS A 515 -9.59 20.21 -6.20
CA CYS A 515 -10.74 21.11 -6.30
C CYS A 515 -10.46 22.29 -7.26
N PHE A 516 -9.28 22.91 -7.19
CA PHE A 516 -8.88 23.93 -8.17
C PHE A 516 -8.78 23.37 -9.59
N ASN A 517 -8.31 22.14 -9.78
CA ASN A 517 -8.33 21.50 -11.08
C ASN A 517 -9.77 21.28 -11.61
N ILE A 518 -10.73 20.97 -10.74
CA ILE A 518 -12.16 20.90 -11.11
C ILE A 518 -12.63 22.28 -11.58
N PHE A 519 -12.35 23.35 -10.82
CA PHE A 519 -12.73 24.71 -11.23
C PHE A 519 -12.03 25.17 -12.52
N ARG A 520 -10.77 24.81 -12.73
CA ARG A 520 -10.04 25.05 -13.99
C ARG A 520 -10.77 24.39 -15.17
N ASN A 521 -11.10 23.11 -15.05
CA ASN A 521 -11.80 22.38 -16.10
C ASN A 521 -13.21 22.94 -16.33
N PHE A 522 -13.92 23.31 -15.26
CA PHE A 522 -15.26 23.89 -15.35
C PHE A 522 -15.25 25.23 -16.08
N THR A 523 -14.42 26.18 -15.61
CA THR A 523 -14.34 27.55 -16.12
C THR A 523 -13.86 27.66 -17.56
N SER A 524 -13.10 26.69 -18.07
CA SER A 524 -12.56 26.69 -19.44
C SER A 524 -13.60 26.83 -20.55
N SER A 525 -14.86 26.46 -20.28
CA SER A 525 -15.97 26.51 -21.24
C SER A 525 -17.15 27.36 -20.78
N CYS A 526 -17.01 28.08 -19.66
CA CYS A 526 -18.09 28.89 -19.11
C CYS A 526 -18.32 30.16 -19.94
N TYR A 527 -19.58 30.57 -20.03
CA TYR A 527 -19.95 31.93 -20.42
C TYR A 527 -20.15 32.80 -19.17
N GLU A 528 -20.49 34.05 -19.41
CA GLU A 528 -20.70 35.07 -18.39
C GLU A 528 -21.67 34.63 -17.28
N SER A 529 -22.81 34.05 -17.65
CA SER A 529 -23.83 33.61 -16.69
C SER A 529 -23.33 32.55 -15.72
N GLN A 530 -22.49 31.60 -16.18
CA GLN A 530 -21.92 30.57 -15.31
C GLN A 530 -20.87 31.13 -14.35
N ILE A 531 -20.04 32.06 -14.81
CA ILE A 531 -19.03 32.70 -13.96
C ILE A 531 -19.69 33.51 -12.85
N TYR A 532 -20.72 34.30 -13.17
CA TYR A 532 -21.48 35.02 -12.15
C TYR A 532 -22.24 34.08 -11.21
N LYS A 533 -22.70 32.91 -11.69
CA LYS A 533 -23.29 31.88 -10.84
C LYS A 533 -22.27 31.29 -9.85
N ILE A 534 -21.01 31.10 -10.24
CA ILE A 534 -19.93 30.72 -9.32
C ILE A 534 -19.73 31.80 -8.26
N PHE A 535 -19.62 33.06 -8.66
CA PHE A 535 -19.39 34.18 -7.73
C PHE A 535 -20.53 34.30 -6.72
N GLN A 536 -21.78 34.28 -7.19
CA GLN A 536 -22.96 34.35 -6.34
C GLN A 536 -23.01 33.15 -5.38
N SER A 537 -22.84 31.93 -5.89
CA SER A 537 -22.88 30.73 -5.05
C SER A 537 -21.77 30.70 -4.00
N TYR A 538 -20.59 31.23 -4.34
CA TYR A 538 -19.45 31.31 -3.41
C TYR A 538 -19.75 32.30 -2.29
N GLN A 539 -20.30 33.45 -2.64
CA GLN A 539 -20.71 34.46 -1.67
C GLN A 539 -21.81 33.93 -0.75
N ASP A 540 -22.83 33.27 -1.29
CA ASP A 540 -23.90 32.64 -0.51
C ASP A 540 -23.33 31.57 0.45
N PHE A 541 -22.37 30.76 -0.02
CA PHE A 541 -21.68 29.78 0.80
C PHE A 541 -20.89 30.42 1.95
N LYS A 542 -20.13 31.49 1.69
CA LYS A 542 -19.37 32.22 2.73
C LYS A 542 -20.27 32.89 3.75
N ASN A 543 -21.36 33.52 3.29
CA ASN A 543 -22.37 34.11 4.18
C ASN A 543 -23.03 33.05 5.07
N TYR A 544 -23.23 31.83 4.56
CA TYR A 544 -23.80 30.72 5.32
C TYR A 544 -22.86 30.21 6.41
N ILE A 545 -21.57 29.98 6.11
CA ILE A 545 -20.61 29.43 7.08
C ILE A 545 -20.04 30.48 8.04
N SER A 546 -20.10 31.77 7.69
CA SER A 546 -19.55 32.87 8.49
C SER A 546 -20.45 34.11 8.44
N PRO A 547 -21.67 34.04 9.00
CA PRO A 547 -22.68 35.11 8.92
C PRO A 547 -22.33 36.38 9.71
N ARG A 548 -21.22 36.39 10.46
CA ARG A 548 -20.76 37.52 11.28
C ARG A 548 -19.59 38.29 10.66
N ASP A 549 -19.08 37.85 9.51
CA ASP A 549 -18.04 38.58 8.79
C ASP A 549 -18.72 39.57 7.83
N ASP A 550 -18.73 40.86 8.19
CA ASP A 550 -19.30 41.92 7.37
C ASP A 550 -18.51 42.14 6.05
N ASN A 551 -17.33 41.53 5.92
CA ASN A 551 -16.54 41.61 4.70
C ASN A 551 -17.06 40.66 3.64
N LYS A 552 -17.52 41.24 2.52
CA LYS A 552 -17.83 40.49 1.30
C LYS A 552 -16.54 39.89 0.72
N ILE A 553 -16.24 38.64 1.04
CA ILE A 553 -15.13 37.91 0.42
C ILE A 553 -15.59 37.42 -0.95
N LEU A 554 -15.00 37.97 -2.02
CA LEU A 554 -15.27 37.51 -3.38
C LEU A 554 -14.45 36.25 -3.69
N PHE A 555 -14.94 35.47 -4.65
CA PHE A 555 -14.20 34.29 -5.13
C PHE A 555 -12.81 34.67 -5.68
N ILE A 556 -12.71 35.80 -6.37
CA ILE A 556 -11.44 36.38 -6.86
C ILE A 556 -10.46 36.67 -5.72
N ASP A 557 -10.94 37.19 -4.59
CA ASP A 557 -10.10 37.50 -3.44
C ASP A 557 -9.54 36.22 -2.82
N THR A 558 -10.38 35.18 -2.75
CA THR A 558 -9.94 33.85 -2.28
C THR A 558 -8.89 33.24 -3.19
N LEU A 559 -9.10 33.28 -4.51
CA LEU A 559 -8.10 32.80 -5.47
C LEU A 559 -6.76 33.55 -5.31
N THR A 560 -6.82 34.87 -5.13
CA THR A 560 -5.62 35.70 -4.92
C THR A 560 -4.91 35.36 -3.61
N LEU A 561 -5.66 35.20 -2.52
CA LEU A 561 -5.11 34.79 -1.23
C LEU A 561 -4.46 33.41 -1.32
N LYS A 562 -5.09 32.46 -2.00
CA LYS A 562 -4.54 31.11 -2.17
C LYS A 562 -3.26 31.13 -2.99
N LEU A 563 -3.22 31.94 -4.04
CA LEU A 563 -2.01 32.12 -4.85
C LEU A 563 -0.85 32.72 -4.04
N SER A 564 -1.13 33.60 -3.06
CA SER A 564 -0.10 34.23 -2.23
C SER A 564 0.52 33.29 -1.18
N GLN A 565 -0.21 32.25 -0.78
CA GLN A 565 0.22 31.25 0.19
C GLN A 565 1.19 30.21 -0.42
N ASN A 566 1.37 30.21 -1.75
CA ASN A 566 2.31 29.35 -2.49
C ASN A 566 2.15 27.84 -2.19
N PHE A 567 0.94 27.30 -2.39
CA PHE A 567 0.55 25.91 -2.11
C PHE A 567 1.22 24.82 -2.96
N GLY A 568 2.11 25.19 -3.88
CA GLY A 568 2.72 24.29 -4.85
C GLY A 568 2.42 24.70 -6.29
N ILE A 569 3.30 24.29 -7.19
CA ILE A 569 3.31 24.74 -8.59
C ILE A 569 2.01 24.36 -9.32
N GLN A 570 1.49 23.15 -9.11
CA GLN A 570 0.29 22.65 -9.79
C GLN A 570 -0.99 23.38 -9.35
N THR A 571 -1.11 23.69 -8.06
CA THR A 571 -2.21 24.50 -7.51
C THR A 571 -2.17 25.92 -8.07
N ASN A 572 -1.00 26.56 -8.02
CA ASN A 572 -0.80 27.91 -8.55
C ASN A 572 -1.13 27.96 -10.06
N GLU A 573 -0.65 26.98 -10.84
CA GLU A 573 -0.97 26.86 -12.26
C GLU A 573 -2.48 26.81 -12.48
N SER A 574 -3.18 25.96 -11.71
CA SER A 574 -4.63 25.81 -11.84
C SER A 574 -5.39 27.10 -11.52
N ILE A 575 -5.00 27.81 -10.46
CA ILE A 575 -5.58 29.11 -10.09
C ILE A 575 -5.35 30.16 -11.18
N VAL A 576 -4.13 30.22 -11.75
CA VAL A 576 -3.81 31.17 -12.83
C VAL A 576 -4.63 30.87 -14.09
N TYR A 577 -4.85 29.59 -14.44
CA TYR A 577 -5.76 29.24 -15.53
C TYR A 577 -7.22 29.62 -15.25
N ILE A 578 -7.71 29.46 -14.01
CA ILE A 578 -9.06 29.94 -13.63
C ILE A 578 -9.17 31.44 -13.89
N PHE A 579 -8.18 32.24 -13.47
CA PHE A 579 -8.15 33.66 -13.78
C PHE A 579 -8.11 33.93 -15.28
N GLY A 580 -7.27 33.20 -16.02
CA GLY A 580 -7.20 33.28 -17.48
C GLY A 580 -8.55 33.05 -18.15
N HIS A 581 -9.34 32.08 -17.66
CA HIS A 581 -10.70 31.82 -18.16
C HIS A 581 -11.67 32.95 -17.81
N ILE A 582 -11.62 33.49 -16.59
CA ILE A 582 -12.46 34.62 -16.16
C ILE A 582 -12.18 35.87 -17.03
N LEU A 583 -10.91 36.14 -17.36
CA LEU A 583 -10.51 37.30 -18.18
C LEU A 583 -11.04 37.25 -19.61
N LYS A 584 -11.35 36.06 -20.12
CA LYS A 584 -11.91 35.86 -21.47
C LYS A 584 -13.37 36.34 -21.57
N ILE A 585 -14.07 36.46 -20.44
CA ILE A 585 -15.53 36.62 -20.40
C ILE A 585 -16.00 38.00 -20.89
N ASN A 586 -15.61 39.07 -20.19
CA ASN A 586 -16.08 40.42 -20.51
C ASN A 586 -15.07 41.49 -20.06
N GLU A 587 -15.31 42.72 -20.50
CA GLU A 587 -14.45 43.87 -20.22
C GLU A 587 -14.50 44.34 -18.75
N THR A 588 -15.63 44.14 -18.08
CA THR A 588 -15.81 44.50 -16.66
C THR A 588 -14.88 43.68 -15.77
N LEU A 589 -14.88 42.36 -15.95
CA LEU A 589 -14.02 41.43 -15.20
C LEU A 589 -12.53 41.68 -15.44
N ARG A 590 -12.14 42.05 -16.67
CA ARG A 590 -10.76 42.47 -16.97
C ARG A 590 -10.35 43.71 -16.17
N ASN A 591 -11.25 44.69 -16.03
CA ASN A 591 -10.99 45.90 -15.24
C ASN A 591 -11.02 45.65 -13.73
N GLU A 592 -11.85 44.74 -13.25
CA GLU A 592 -11.81 44.32 -11.85
C GLU A 592 -10.50 43.62 -11.52
N ILE A 593 -10.07 42.68 -12.36
CA ILE A 593 -8.82 41.92 -12.16
C ILE A 593 -7.58 42.81 -12.30
N VAL A 594 -7.51 43.71 -13.30
CA VAL A 594 -6.40 44.68 -13.37
C VAL A 594 -6.40 45.59 -12.14
N GLY A 595 -7.56 45.80 -11.52
CA GLY A 595 -7.77 46.55 -10.29
C GLY A 595 -7.23 45.89 -9.02
N ASN A 596 -6.65 44.68 -9.11
CA ASN A 596 -6.10 43.91 -7.99
C ASN A 596 -4.55 43.89 -8.02
N PRO A 597 -3.85 44.87 -7.40
CA PRO A 597 -2.39 44.91 -7.38
C PRO A 597 -1.71 43.69 -6.72
N PRO A 598 -2.22 43.11 -5.61
CA PRO A 598 -1.64 41.89 -5.04
C PRO A 598 -1.56 40.75 -6.05
N LEU A 599 -2.62 40.50 -6.82
CA LEU A 599 -2.64 39.48 -7.85
C LEU A 599 -1.60 39.76 -8.94
N LEU A 600 -1.57 40.99 -9.48
CA LEU A 600 -0.60 41.35 -10.53
C LEU A 600 0.85 41.19 -10.05
N LYS A 601 1.14 41.52 -8.79
CA LYS A 601 2.47 41.31 -8.20
C LYS A 601 2.83 39.83 -8.13
N LEU A 602 1.89 38.94 -7.79
CA LEU A 602 2.12 37.50 -7.77
C LEU A 602 2.43 36.96 -9.18
N ILE A 603 1.64 37.37 -10.19
CA ILE A 603 1.87 36.97 -11.59
C ILE A 603 3.24 37.46 -12.08
N TYR A 604 3.62 38.70 -11.76
CA TYR A 604 4.94 39.24 -12.08
C TYR A 604 6.06 38.39 -11.44
N ASN A 605 5.94 38.08 -10.15
CA ASN A 605 6.93 37.29 -9.42
C ASN A 605 7.12 35.89 -10.01
N PHE A 606 6.05 35.22 -10.47
CA PHE A 606 6.17 33.92 -11.15
C PHE A 606 6.88 34.00 -12.50
N LEU A 607 6.73 35.11 -13.23
CA LEU A 607 7.45 35.32 -14.48
C LEU A 607 8.92 35.65 -14.27
N GLU A 608 9.24 36.41 -13.22
CA GLU A 608 10.60 36.84 -12.91
C GLU A 608 11.45 35.72 -12.28
N ASN A 609 10.83 34.86 -11.48
CA ASN A 609 11.52 33.81 -10.74
C ASN A 609 12.01 32.68 -11.68
N GLN A 610 13.31 32.41 -11.63
CA GLN A 610 13.95 31.34 -12.40
C GLN A 610 13.51 29.95 -11.93
N SER A 611 13.13 29.78 -10.66
CA SER A 611 12.68 28.50 -10.13
C SER A 611 11.25 28.12 -10.55
N THR A 612 10.52 29.03 -11.19
CA THR A 612 9.17 28.77 -11.69
C THR A 612 9.20 27.98 -12.99
N THR A 613 8.39 26.92 -13.07
CA THR A 613 8.29 26.03 -14.23
C THR A 613 7.74 26.75 -15.45
N ASP A 614 8.09 26.24 -16.64
CA ASP A 614 7.59 26.77 -17.90
C ASP A 614 6.05 26.69 -17.99
N ASP A 615 5.42 25.65 -17.44
CA ASP A 615 3.95 25.49 -17.45
C ASP A 615 3.23 26.60 -16.67
N LEU A 616 3.75 26.97 -15.48
CA LEU A 616 3.21 28.08 -14.71
C LEU A 616 3.50 29.43 -15.37
N LYS A 617 4.67 29.59 -16.00
CA LYS A 617 4.98 30.79 -16.81
C LYS A 617 4.03 30.91 -18.00
N ILE A 618 3.75 29.82 -18.71
CA ILE A 618 2.77 29.78 -19.81
C ILE A 618 1.40 30.24 -19.33
N ALA A 619 0.94 29.74 -18.18
CA ALA A 619 -0.32 30.18 -17.58
C ALA A 619 -0.33 31.69 -17.27
N CYS A 620 0.77 32.22 -16.72
CA CYS A 620 0.93 33.65 -16.42
C CYS A 620 0.96 34.51 -17.70
N VAL A 621 1.63 34.06 -18.75
CA VAL A 621 1.63 34.75 -20.05
C VAL A 621 0.23 34.72 -20.67
N TRP A 622 -0.50 33.62 -20.55
CA TRP A 622 -1.89 33.52 -21.01
C TRP A 622 -2.82 34.47 -20.26
N PHE A 623 -2.63 34.62 -18.95
CA PHE A 623 -3.31 35.63 -18.14
C PHE A 623 -3.07 37.04 -18.71
N ILE A 624 -1.82 37.39 -19.06
CA ILE A 624 -1.49 38.71 -19.63
C ILE A 624 -2.13 38.89 -21.01
N ILE A 625 -2.06 37.87 -21.88
CA ILE A 625 -2.68 37.91 -23.21
C ILE A 625 -4.17 38.20 -23.08
N ASN A 626 -4.90 37.48 -22.23
CA ASN A 626 -6.34 37.69 -22.07
C ASN A 626 -6.67 39.05 -21.43
N LEU A 627 -5.83 39.53 -20.51
CA LEU A 627 -6.01 40.85 -19.90
C LEU A 627 -5.80 42.00 -20.90
N THR A 628 -4.95 41.78 -21.89
CA THR A 628 -4.59 42.72 -22.97
C THR A 628 -5.23 42.36 -24.31
N TRP A 629 -6.19 41.43 -24.33
CA TRP A 629 -6.89 41.11 -25.56
C TRP A 629 -7.89 42.22 -25.87
N PHE A 630 -7.93 42.62 -27.14
CA PHE A 630 -8.88 43.61 -27.65
C PHE A 630 -9.49 43.09 -28.94
N ASP A 631 -10.80 42.80 -28.91
CA ASP A 631 -11.57 42.28 -30.06
C ASP A 631 -11.70 43.34 -31.15
N LYS A 632 -10.63 43.56 -31.91
CA LYS A 632 -10.55 44.55 -32.99
C LYS A 632 -11.31 44.15 -34.26
N ILE A 633 -11.77 42.90 -34.38
CA ILE A 633 -11.92 42.24 -35.69
C ILE A 633 -13.38 41.98 -36.16
N ASN A 634 -14.40 41.97 -35.29
CA ASN A 634 -15.74 41.52 -35.74
C ASN A 634 -16.69 42.59 -36.31
N ASN A 635 -16.29 43.87 -36.35
CA ASN A 635 -17.18 44.93 -36.86
C ASN A 635 -16.83 45.44 -38.27
N GLN A 636 -15.85 44.85 -38.98
CA GLN A 636 -15.46 45.35 -40.32
C GLN A 636 -15.70 44.40 -41.50
N ASP A 637 -16.04 43.12 -41.32
CA ASP A 637 -16.07 42.16 -42.45
C ASP A 637 -17.39 41.38 -42.69
N ASN A 638 -18.50 41.64 -41.98
CA ASN A 638 -19.81 41.10 -42.35
C ASN A 638 -20.61 42.02 -43.31
N GLY A 639 -19.89 42.71 -44.20
CA GLY A 639 -20.49 43.44 -45.31
C GLY A 639 -20.94 42.50 -46.42
N GLN A 640 -22.07 41.81 -46.23
CA GLN A 640 -22.96 41.34 -47.31
C GLN A 640 -24.27 40.79 -46.72
N GLY A 641 -25.19 41.70 -46.43
CA GLY A 641 -26.55 41.39 -46.01
C GLY A 641 -27.29 42.68 -45.72
N HIS A 642 -27.96 43.22 -46.73
CA HIS A 642 -28.80 44.42 -46.64
C HIS A 642 -29.80 44.31 -45.49
N GLU A 643 -29.67 45.20 -44.50
CA GLU A 643 -30.80 45.81 -43.78
C GLU A 643 -30.29 47.09 -43.11
N GLU A 644 -30.74 48.23 -43.64
CA GLU A 644 -30.53 49.56 -43.06
C GLU A 644 -31.21 49.61 -41.69
N ILE A 645 -30.43 49.58 -40.61
CA ILE A 645 -30.90 49.90 -39.26
C ILE A 645 -29.93 50.93 -38.67
N GLU A 646 -30.50 52.10 -38.41
CA GLU A 646 -30.05 53.27 -37.64
C GLU A 646 -28.63 53.21 -37.02
N GLU A 647 -27.68 53.84 -37.70
CA GLU A 647 -26.36 54.22 -37.20
C GLU A 647 -26.46 55.46 -36.28
N SER A 648 -26.61 55.30 -34.96
CA SER A 648 -26.33 56.43 -34.04
C SER A 648 -25.78 56.11 -32.65
N ASP A 649 -25.74 54.86 -32.18
CA ASP A 649 -25.34 54.55 -30.78
C ASP A 649 -24.07 53.68 -30.62
N SER A 650 -23.36 53.34 -31.70
CA SER A 650 -22.23 52.39 -31.65
C SER A 650 -20.84 53.01 -31.47
N SER A 651 -20.64 54.31 -31.75
CA SER A 651 -19.31 54.95 -31.69
C SER A 651 -18.77 55.11 -30.26
N ASP A 652 -19.63 55.43 -29.29
CA ASP A 652 -19.21 55.75 -27.92
C ASP A 652 -18.74 54.53 -27.11
N ASN A 653 -19.34 53.37 -27.38
CA ASN A 653 -18.95 52.12 -26.74
C ASN A 653 -17.56 51.65 -27.17
N THR A 654 -17.19 51.84 -28.45
CA THR A 654 -15.87 51.43 -28.97
C THR A 654 -14.73 52.28 -28.40
N ASN A 655 -14.93 53.59 -28.28
CA ASN A 655 -13.98 54.51 -27.67
C ASN A 655 -13.75 54.19 -26.19
N THR A 656 -14.82 53.86 -25.46
CA THR A 656 -14.75 53.48 -24.04
C THR A 656 -13.98 52.17 -23.83
N ALA A 657 -14.24 51.14 -24.64
CA ALA A 657 -13.52 49.87 -24.55
C ALA A 657 -12.03 50.04 -24.90
N ARG A 658 -11.70 50.83 -25.93
CA ARG A 658 -10.31 51.12 -26.32
C ARG A 658 -9.56 51.88 -25.22
N LEU A 659 -10.21 52.84 -24.57
CA LEU A 659 -9.64 53.57 -23.43
C LEU A 659 -9.34 52.61 -22.28
N LYS A 660 -10.28 51.74 -21.91
CA LYS A 660 -10.10 50.71 -20.86
C LYS A 660 -8.94 49.76 -21.18
N TYR A 661 -8.84 49.29 -22.42
CA TYR A 661 -7.70 48.49 -22.90
C TYR A 661 -6.36 49.25 -22.75
N ASN A 662 -6.28 50.49 -23.22
CA ASN A 662 -5.05 51.29 -23.11
C ASN A 662 -4.63 51.49 -21.65
N LEU A 663 -5.59 51.73 -20.75
CA LEU A 663 -5.33 51.86 -19.32
C LEU A 663 -4.77 50.56 -18.72
N ARG A 664 -5.25 49.39 -19.15
CA ARG A 664 -4.68 48.10 -18.73
C ARG A 664 -3.26 47.91 -19.21
N VAL A 665 -3.00 48.17 -20.49
CA VAL A 665 -1.66 48.08 -21.09
C VAL A 665 -0.68 49.00 -20.37
N GLN A 666 -1.07 50.26 -20.15
CA GLN A 666 -0.27 51.23 -19.40
C GLN A 666 0.05 50.71 -17.99
N LYS A 667 -0.96 50.24 -17.26
CA LYS A 667 -0.78 49.72 -15.90
C LYS A 667 0.17 48.51 -15.85
N LEU A 668 0.09 47.59 -16.81
CA LEU A 668 1.01 46.44 -16.88
C LEU A 668 2.43 46.88 -17.23
N ASN A 669 2.59 47.86 -18.13
CA ASN A 669 3.89 48.45 -18.46
C ASN A 669 4.52 49.16 -17.24
N ASP A 670 3.72 49.93 -16.49
CA ASP A 670 4.16 50.62 -15.26
C ASP A 670 4.61 49.63 -14.18
N LEU A 671 4.02 48.43 -14.14
CA LEU A 671 4.42 47.33 -13.24
C LEU A 671 5.63 46.54 -13.75
N GLY A 672 6.16 46.84 -14.94
CA GLY A 672 7.35 46.19 -15.49
C GLY A 672 7.10 44.88 -16.25
N PHE A 673 5.85 44.53 -16.58
CA PHE A 673 5.54 43.28 -17.29
C PHE A 673 6.23 43.17 -18.65
N LYS A 674 6.37 44.28 -19.39
CA LYS A 674 7.10 44.30 -20.67
C LYS A 674 8.57 43.92 -20.50
N ASN A 675 9.21 44.34 -19.41
CA ASN A 675 10.62 44.04 -19.15
C ASN A 675 10.82 42.56 -18.81
N VAL A 676 9.99 42.00 -17.93
CA VAL A 676 10.10 40.57 -17.56
C VAL A 676 9.77 39.65 -18.74
N LEU A 677 8.82 40.01 -19.60
CA LEU A 677 8.52 39.27 -20.83
C LEU A 677 9.67 39.32 -21.84
N ASN A 678 10.30 40.48 -22.05
CA ASN A 678 11.50 40.58 -22.89
C ASN A 678 12.66 39.75 -22.32
N LYS A 679 12.83 39.71 -20.99
CA LYS A 679 13.81 38.84 -20.33
C LYS A 679 13.50 37.37 -20.63
N LEU A 680 12.26 36.93 -20.44
CA LEU A 680 11.82 35.55 -20.72
C LEU A 680 12.02 35.14 -22.19
N LEU A 681 11.77 36.04 -23.13
CA LEU A 681 12.02 35.79 -24.56
C LEU A 681 13.50 35.50 -24.84
N ASN A 682 14.40 36.15 -24.09
CA ASN A 682 15.85 36.08 -24.23
C ASN A 682 16.52 35.06 -23.30
N ASP A 683 15.81 34.48 -22.33
CA ASP A 683 16.36 33.63 -21.24
C ASP A 683 16.83 32.24 -21.71
N GLY A 684 17.04 32.05 -23.01
CA GLY A 684 17.52 30.78 -23.57
C GLY A 684 16.58 29.58 -23.42
N SER A 685 15.37 29.75 -22.83
CA SER A 685 14.41 28.66 -22.64
C SER A 685 14.17 27.86 -23.93
N ILE A 686 14.16 26.53 -23.82
CA ILE A 686 13.97 25.63 -24.95
C ILE A 686 12.47 25.49 -25.30
N ASN A 687 11.57 25.92 -24.41
CA ASN A 687 10.13 25.78 -24.63
C ASN A 687 9.62 26.78 -25.69
N ILE A 688 9.34 26.25 -26.88
CA ILE A 688 8.86 27.01 -28.05
C ILE A 688 7.48 27.63 -27.79
N ASP A 689 6.57 26.92 -27.11
CA ASP A 689 5.22 27.42 -26.83
C ASP A 689 5.27 28.66 -25.92
N LEU A 690 6.12 28.62 -24.88
CA LEU A 690 6.33 29.78 -24.01
C LEU A 690 6.84 30.99 -24.82
N LYS A 691 7.82 30.80 -25.72
CA LYS A 691 8.37 31.89 -26.54
C LYS A 691 7.32 32.52 -27.45
N GLU A 692 6.52 31.72 -28.15
CA GLU A 692 5.49 32.25 -29.06
C GLU A 692 4.38 32.99 -28.30
N ARG A 693 3.99 32.49 -27.12
CA ARG A 693 3.04 33.19 -26.25
C ARG A 693 3.63 34.49 -25.70
N VAL A 694 4.90 34.51 -25.31
CA VAL A 694 5.58 35.74 -24.86
C VAL A 694 5.61 36.78 -25.97
N LYS A 695 5.91 36.40 -27.22
CA LYS A 695 5.84 37.31 -28.38
C LYS A 695 4.43 37.89 -28.55
N THR A 696 3.42 37.06 -28.41
CA THR A 696 2.00 37.49 -28.50
C THR A 696 1.66 38.48 -27.40
N ALA A 697 2.06 38.19 -26.16
CA ALA A 697 1.86 39.10 -25.03
C ALA A 697 2.58 40.44 -25.21
N LEU A 698 3.83 40.41 -25.71
CA LEU A 698 4.60 41.62 -26.02
C LEU A 698 3.93 42.45 -27.11
N ALA A 699 3.43 41.82 -28.18
CA ALA A 699 2.70 42.50 -29.24
C ALA A 699 1.43 43.21 -28.72
N ASN A 700 0.72 42.59 -27.76
CA ASN A 700 -0.46 43.20 -27.15
C ASN A 700 -0.13 44.36 -26.19
N LEU A 701 1.09 44.41 -25.64
CA LEU A 701 1.54 45.47 -24.73
C LEU A 701 2.12 46.71 -25.45
N GLY A 702 2.28 46.65 -26.78
CA GLY A 702 2.80 47.74 -27.61
C GLY A 702 4.31 47.73 -27.69
#